data_AF-A0AAV9ZKY9-F1
#
_entry.id   AF-A0AAV9ZKY9-F1
#
_cell.length_a   1.000
_cell.length_b   1.000
_cell.length_c   1.000
_cell.angle_alpha   90.00
_cell.angle_beta   90.00
_cell.angle_gamma   90.00
#
_symmetry.space_group_name_H-M   'P 1'
#
loop_
_entity.id
_entity.type
_entity.pdbx_description
1 polymer ?
#
loop_
_entity_poly.entity_id
_entity_poly.type
_entity_poly.pdbx_seq_one_letter_code
_entity_poly.pdbx_strand_id
1 'polypeptide(L)'
;MPVRSSQICPPSSFYCLTGELALRILYNASASDATHDASDSFTRAPCHPNTRVTILEHLTAWSKDTRESARQILWMYGPAGTGKSAIAQSFCEDLQARTCLAGSFFFRRGHLSRKDATKLWPTIAYQLALISPSFKAALAMRLTSDPALVNKSLPAQLQRLIIDPYHDADTSNDCNLVIVIDGLDECEGEARQQEILRSLPEFIASLPMLRVLIASRPEAHIKQVFNEGVLSCAKHLNVQGSYEDVRVYLTDEFERIRDTHAEMASISCPWPEDKIIRHLIRESSGHFIYAATVIRFVEDSDFDPIERLAIVTQLQSQQEDPDYVSPFSALDELYLQILSMVPSRPQLSRVLAVIAAEYTARVPVAPIGQLLGLKPTEILLMIRRLHSLIGIEDRSDGEAVQQYLSVYHASFLDFLWDPSRSRKFHFSDKDQENLAADTLEALSHNSSHTDEMYLPQYFAECLLFLTNIQLTPKLTSLLYDTKLEVILQPRFPKNSCERFTDWLEVQQAPVGLIEQWAINFFIAVFITRCHYALSSIHDPRISESYLPSVEFVRSITSPDLVRIMHMYRLASLPITEKILALERDAFIMMNAEIRHFSDKDIRAILSPVLREERDHNPGDGFPWAVAHSTRIRDLHPDPTLEATAIWCLEKIGTTGSR
;
A
#
# COMPACT_ATOMS: atom_id res chain seq x y z
N MET A 1 -17.64 15.92 -57.18
CA MET A 1 -17.34 15.00 -56.05
C MET A 1 -16.40 15.73 -55.11
N PRO A 2 -16.75 15.94 -53.83
CA PRO A 2 -15.97 16.78 -52.94
C PRO A 2 -14.77 16.01 -52.35
N VAL A 3 -13.71 16.77 -52.17
CA VAL A 3 -12.44 16.42 -51.53
C VAL A 3 -12.68 16.20 -50.04
N ARG A 4 -12.14 15.10 -49.49
CA ARG A 4 -12.18 14.77 -48.06
C ARG A 4 -11.45 15.86 -47.26
N SER A 5 -12.15 16.36 -46.26
CA SER A 5 -11.70 17.32 -45.26
C SER A 5 -10.48 16.82 -44.50
N SER A 6 -9.44 17.66 -44.47
CA SER A 6 -8.31 17.62 -43.56
C SER A 6 -8.78 17.60 -42.10
N GLN A 7 -8.37 16.58 -41.34
CA GLN A 7 -8.43 16.59 -39.88
C GLN A 7 -7.58 17.76 -39.36
N ILE A 8 -8.23 18.66 -38.63
CA ILE A 8 -7.60 19.76 -37.92
C ILE A 8 -6.89 19.14 -36.71
N CYS A 9 -5.55 19.16 -36.69
CA CYS A 9 -4.80 18.88 -35.46
C CYS A 9 -5.13 19.95 -34.40
N PRO A 10 -5.44 19.57 -33.15
CA PRO A 10 -5.57 20.51 -32.04
C PRO A 10 -4.27 21.30 -31.81
N PRO A 11 -4.35 22.54 -31.27
CA PRO A 11 -3.17 23.32 -30.93
C PRO A 11 -2.32 22.64 -29.85
N SER A 12 -0.99 22.83 -29.93
CA SER A 12 0.02 22.24 -29.05
C SER A 12 -0.21 22.47 -27.55
N SER A 13 -0.93 23.53 -27.17
CA SER A 13 -1.32 23.82 -25.78
C SER A 13 -2.32 22.80 -25.21
N PHE A 14 -3.24 22.28 -26.03
CA PHE A 14 -4.26 21.32 -25.59
C PHE A 14 -3.66 19.94 -25.27
N TYR A 15 -2.67 19.50 -26.05
CA TYR A 15 -1.91 18.27 -25.79
C TYR A 15 -1.04 18.35 -24.52
N CYS A 16 -0.53 19.54 -24.20
CA CYS A 16 0.23 19.77 -22.98
C CYS A 16 -0.66 19.66 -21.72
N LEU A 17 -1.82 20.31 -21.74
CA LEU A 17 -2.80 20.30 -20.63
C LEU A 17 -3.41 18.92 -20.38
N THR A 18 -3.75 18.18 -21.44
CA THR A 18 -4.29 16.81 -21.32
C THR A 18 -3.25 15.82 -20.81
N GLY A 19 -1.99 15.98 -21.22
CA GLY A 19 -0.87 15.17 -20.73
C GLY A 19 -0.59 15.36 -19.23
N GLU A 20 -0.69 16.59 -18.71
CA GLU A 20 -0.52 16.87 -17.28
C GLU A 20 -1.66 16.33 -16.42
N LEU A 21 -2.90 16.47 -16.88
CA LEU A 21 -4.06 15.91 -16.19
C LEU A 21 -3.98 14.38 -16.08
N ALA A 22 -3.61 13.71 -17.18
CA ALA A 22 -3.45 12.26 -17.21
C ALA A 22 -2.35 11.78 -16.25
N LEU A 23 -1.21 12.46 -16.21
CA LEU A 23 -0.15 12.15 -15.25
C LEU A 23 -0.61 12.36 -13.81
N ARG A 24 -1.44 13.38 -13.53
CA ARG A 24 -1.97 13.62 -12.17
C ARG A 24 -2.97 12.53 -11.74
N ILE A 25 -3.83 12.08 -12.65
CA ILE A 25 -4.74 10.95 -12.40
C ILE A 25 -3.94 9.70 -12.07
N LEU A 26 -2.92 9.38 -12.87
CA LEU A 26 -2.06 8.23 -12.64
C LEU A 26 -1.27 8.36 -11.34
N TYR A 27 -0.68 9.52 -11.07
CA TYR A 27 0.10 9.76 -9.85
C TYR A 27 -0.73 9.46 -8.60
N ASN A 28 -1.99 9.92 -8.56
CA ASN A 28 -2.90 9.65 -7.44
C ASN A 28 -3.33 8.18 -7.33
N ALA A 29 -3.36 7.46 -8.46
CA ALA A 29 -3.68 6.04 -8.51
C ALA A 29 -2.46 5.13 -8.34
N SER A 30 -1.24 5.68 -8.39
CA SER A 30 0.02 4.93 -8.36
C SER A 30 0.54 4.76 -6.93
N ALA A 31 1.45 3.80 -6.77
CA ALA A 31 2.26 3.61 -5.58
C ALA A 31 3.70 4.06 -5.90
N SER A 32 3.99 5.35 -5.73
CA SER A 32 5.33 5.90 -6.01
C SER A 32 6.41 5.31 -5.11
N ASP A 33 6.03 4.83 -3.93
CA ASP A 33 6.88 4.07 -3.01
C ASP A 33 7.15 2.62 -3.47
N ALA A 34 6.46 2.11 -4.50
CA ALA A 34 6.67 0.78 -5.07
C ALA A 34 7.77 0.74 -6.14
N THR A 35 8.25 1.87 -6.64
CA THR A 35 9.25 1.92 -7.71
C THR A 35 10.67 1.65 -7.18
N HIS A 36 11.58 1.20 -8.05
CA HIS A 36 12.97 0.87 -7.69
C HIS A 36 13.78 2.06 -7.12
N ASP A 37 13.40 3.29 -7.45
CA ASP A 37 14.06 4.55 -7.11
C ASP A 37 13.37 5.31 -5.97
N ALA A 38 12.37 4.71 -5.32
CA ALA A 38 11.72 5.32 -4.17
C ALA A 38 12.69 5.45 -2.98
N SER A 39 12.50 6.50 -2.17
CA SER A 39 13.34 6.82 -1.01
C SER A 39 13.26 5.83 0.17
N ASP A 40 12.62 4.67 0.00
CA ASP A 40 12.52 3.60 1.00
C ASP A 40 13.85 2.83 1.08
N SER A 41 14.84 3.43 1.75
CA SER A 41 16.22 2.93 1.88
C SER A 41 16.35 1.68 2.74
N PHE A 42 15.35 1.34 3.57
CA PHE A 42 15.50 0.33 4.62
C PHE A 42 15.50 -1.13 4.14
N THR A 43 14.99 -1.42 2.94
CA THR A 43 14.79 -2.80 2.46
C THR A 43 15.24 -3.08 1.02
N ARG A 44 15.75 -2.06 0.31
CA ARG A 44 16.02 -2.13 -1.13
C ARG A 44 17.47 -1.81 -1.46
N ALA A 45 18.38 -2.60 -0.91
CA ALA A 45 19.77 -2.54 -1.34
C ALA A 45 19.96 -3.34 -2.63
N PRO A 46 20.76 -2.84 -3.60
CA PRO A 46 21.22 -3.66 -4.72
C PRO A 46 22.06 -4.84 -4.21
N CYS A 47 22.38 -5.78 -5.11
CA CYS A 47 23.33 -6.85 -4.82
C CYS A 47 24.65 -6.27 -4.29
N HIS A 48 25.21 -6.93 -3.28
CA HIS A 48 26.56 -6.62 -2.82
C HIS A 48 27.54 -6.73 -4.00
N PRO A 49 28.53 -5.83 -4.13
CA PRO A 49 29.54 -5.90 -5.19
C PRO A 49 30.12 -7.32 -5.35
N ASN A 50 30.35 -7.72 -6.60
CA ASN A 50 30.89 -9.04 -6.99
C ASN A 50 30.03 -10.26 -6.59
N THR A 51 28.78 -10.06 -6.16
CA THR A 51 27.84 -11.15 -5.91
C THR A 51 26.80 -11.26 -7.00
N ARG A 52 26.23 -12.47 -7.20
CA ARG A 52 25.12 -12.73 -8.15
C ARG A 52 25.41 -12.33 -9.61
N VAL A 53 26.68 -12.12 -9.97
CA VAL A 53 27.13 -11.61 -11.28
C VAL A 53 26.58 -12.45 -12.42
N THR A 54 26.69 -13.77 -12.35
CA THR A 54 26.19 -14.68 -13.40
C THR A 54 24.68 -14.59 -13.60
N ILE A 55 23.91 -14.35 -12.52
CA ILE A 55 22.45 -14.19 -12.63
C ILE A 55 22.13 -12.87 -13.35
N LEU A 56 22.80 -11.78 -12.97
CA LEU A 56 22.64 -10.47 -13.61
C LEU A 56 23.02 -10.54 -15.09
N GLU A 57 24.13 -11.20 -15.45
CA GLU A 57 24.53 -11.41 -16.85
C GLU A 57 23.46 -12.17 -17.64
N HIS A 58 22.84 -13.20 -17.06
CA HIS A 58 21.74 -13.93 -17.69
C HIS A 58 20.50 -13.07 -17.90
N LEU A 59 20.16 -12.18 -16.97
CA LEU A 59 19.05 -11.25 -17.09
C LEU A 59 19.34 -10.19 -18.17
N THR A 60 20.54 -9.63 -18.20
CA THR A 60 20.97 -8.67 -19.22
C THR A 60 21.01 -9.30 -20.62
N ALA A 61 21.47 -10.55 -20.74
CA ALA A 61 21.44 -11.28 -22.01
C ALA A 61 20.00 -11.54 -22.47
N TRP A 62 19.13 -11.95 -21.55
CA TRP A 62 17.71 -12.14 -21.83
C TRP A 62 17.01 -10.85 -22.25
N SER A 63 17.34 -9.70 -21.63
CA SER A 63 16.71 -8.41 -21.97
C SER A 63 17.06 -7.94 -23.38
N LYS A 64 18.20 -8.38 -23.93
CA LYS A 64 18.71 -8.00 -25.25
C LYS A 64 18.31 -8.96 -26.36
N ASP A 65 17.67 -10.09 -26.05
CA ASP A 65 17.44 -11.18 -26.99
C ASP A 65 16.27 -10.89 -27.97
N THR A 66 16.56 -10.29 -29.13
CA THR A 66 15.56 -9.89 -30.14
C THR A 66 15.03 -11.01 -31.04
N ARG A 67 15.37 -12.27 -30.80
CA ARG A 67 14.88 -13.40 -31.64
C ARG A 67 13.38 -13.56 -31.48
N GLU A 68 12.66 -13.90 -32.56
CA GLU A 68 11.20 -14.18 -32.51
C GLU A 68 10.85 -15.33 -31.54
N SER A 69 11.78 -16.27 -31.33
CA SER A 69 11.63 -17.37 -30.38
C SER A 69 11.94 -16.97 -28.92
N ALA A 70 12.40 -15.74 -28.67
CA ALA A 70 12.79 -15.29 -27.34
C ALA A 70 11.56 -15.20 -26.43
N ARG A 71 11.67 -15.78 -25.23
CA ARG A 71 10.58 -15.73 -24.26
C ARG A 71 10.53 -14.34 -23.63
N GLN A 72 9.41 -13.64 -23.76
CA GLN A 72 9.24 -12.27 -23.26
C GLN A 72 8.91 -12.19 -21.77
N ILE A 73 8.42 -13.28 -21.17
CA ILE A 73 8.30 -13.40 -19.71
C ILE A 73 9.43 -14.23 -19.17
N LEU A 74 10.06 -13.73 -18.11
CA LEU A 74 10.98 -14.46 -17.27
C LEU A 74 10.44 -14.51 -15.85
N TRP A 75 10.29 -15.72 -15.31
CA TRP A 75 9.97 -15.95 -13.90
C TRP A 75 11.23 -16.31 -13.13
N MET A 76 11.67 -15.39 -12.27
CA MET A 76 12.79 -15.55 -11.36
C MET A 76 12.25 -16.00 -10.00
N TYR A 77 12.43 -17.27 -9.66
CA TYR A 77 11.86 -17.84 -8.44
C TYR A 77 12.92 -18.43 -7.53
N GLY A 78 12.60 -18.50 -6.23
CA GLY A 78 13.50 -19.07 -5.24
C GLY A 78 12.98 -18.86 -3.83
N PRO A 79 13.51 -19.57 -2.82
CA PRO A 79 13.07 -19.43 -1.44
C PRO A 79 13.35 -18.03 -0.88
N ALA A 80 12.76 -17.73 0.29
CA ALA A 80 13.01 -16.50 1.02
C ALA A 80 14.50 -16.34 1.34
N GLY A 81 15.02 -15.10 1.35
CA GLY A 81 16.41 -14.84 1.76
C GLY A 81 17.49 -15.20 0.75
N THR A 82 17.12 -15.58 -0.49
CA THR A 82 18.07 -15.82 -1.59
C THR A 82 18.51 -14.54 -2.31
N GLY A 83 17.93 -13.38 -2.00
CA GLY A 83 18.34 -12.09 -2.58
C GLY A 83 17.67 -11.73 -3.91
N LYS A 84 16.49 -12.31 -4.22
CA LYS A 84 15.72 -11.99 -5.44
C LYS A 84 15.44 -10.49 -5.60
N SER A 85 14.99 -9.82 -4.54
CA SER A 85 14.73 -8.38 -4.57
C SER A 85 15.99 -7.55 -4.79
N ALA A 86 17.13 -7.95 -4.22
CA ALA A 86 18.43 -7.32 -4.49
C ALA A 86 18.88 -7.52 -5.95
N ILE A 87 18.64 -8.70 -6.54
CA ILE A 87 18.90 -8.97 -7.97
C ILE A 87 17.98 -8.11 -8.84
N ALA A 88 16.68 -8.03 -8.52
CA ALA A 88 15.73 -7.20 -9.22
C ALA A 88 16.10 -5.71 -9.14
N GLN A 89 16.54 -5.24 -7.98
CA GLN A 89 17.01 -3.86 -7.78
C GLN A 89 18.23 -3.54 -8.65
N SER A 90 19.30 -4.35 -8.59
CA SER A 90 20.48 -4.17 -9.44
C SER A 90 20.16 -4.24 -10.93
N PHE A 91 19.22 -5.10 -11.31
CA PHE A 91 18.79 -5.20 -12.70
C PHE A 91 17.98 -3.97 -13.15
N CYS A 92 17.12 -3.42 -12.29
CA CYS A 92 16.45 -2.14 -12.55
C CYS A 92 17.46 -1.00 -12.75
N GLU A 93 18.48 -0.89 -11.90
CA GLU A 93 19.54 0.12 -12.01
C GLU A 93 20.31 0.00 -13.34
N ASP A 94 20.69 -1.23 -13.74
CA ASP A 94 21.32 -1.50 -15.05
C ASP A 94 20.38 -1.15 -16.22
N LEU A 95 19.09 -1.50 -16.13
CA LEU A 95 18.11 -1.17 -17.16
C LEU A 95 17.86 0.34 -17.27
N GLN A 96 17.80 1.05 -16.15
CA GLN A 96 17.61 2.50 -16.10
C GLN A 96 18.82 3.21 -16.72
N ALA A 97 20.04 2.80 -16.36
CA ALA A 97 21.28 3.32 -16.95
C ALA A 97 21.35 3.11 -18.47
N ARG A 98 20.72 2.04 -18.98
CA ARG A 98 20.61 1.72 -20.41
C ARG A 98 19.35 2.29 -21.08
N THR A 99 18.52 3.05 -20.36
CA THR A 99 17.22 3.57 -20.84
C THR A 99 16.26 2.48 -21.35
N CYS A 100 16.37 1.25 -20.82
CA CYS A 100 15.55 0.10 -21.18
C CYS A 100 14.50 -0.26 -20.12
N LEU A 101 14.47 0.43 -18.97
CA LEU A 101 13.47 0.19 -17.94
C LEU A 101 12.15 0.85 -18.32
N ALA A 102 11.12 0.05 -18.62
CA ALA A 102 9.77 0.54 -18.86
C ALA A 102 9.07 0.98 -17.56
N GLY A 103 9.32 0.23 -16.50
CA GLY A 103 8.76 0.49 -15.18
C GLY A 103 9.07 -0.63 -14.22
N SER A 104 8.92 -0.35 -12.95
CA SER A 104 9.18 -1.28 -11.86
C SER A 104 8.08 -1.22 -10.82
N PHE A 105 7.78 -2.36 -10.20
CA PHE A 105 6.88 -2.45 -9.05
C PHE A 105 7.38 -3.52 -8.08
N PHE A 106 7.72 -3.09 -6.87
CA PHE A 106 8.21 -3.96 -5.80
C PHE A 106 7.12 -4.09 -4.75
N PHE A 107 6.40 -5.21 -4.81
CA PHE A 107 5.42 -5.56 -3.79
C PHE A 107 6.06 -5.63 -2.41
N ARG A 108 5.27 -5.40 -1.37
CA ARG A 108 5.69 -5.58 0.02
C ARG A 108 4.52 -5.92 0.91
N ARG A 109 4.66 -7.02 1.65
CA ARG A 109 3.65 -7.47 2.60
C ARG A 109 3.42 -6.43 3.69
N GLY A 110 2.16 -6.26 4.11
CA GLY A 110 1.74 -5.25 5.08
C GLY A 110 1.79 -3.80 4.60
N HIS A 111 2.40 -3.46 3.46
CA HIS A 111 2.49 -2.07 3.00
C HIS A 111 1.25 -1.68 2.20
N LEU A 112 0.47 -0.68 2.64
CA LEU A 112 -0.86 -0.37 2.09
C LEU A 112 -0.90 -0.25 0.56
N SER A 113 -0.02 0.57 0.00
CA SER A 113 0.10 0.79 -1.45
C SER A 113 0.79 -0.36 -2.19
N ARG A 114 1.83 -0.96 -1.59
CA ARG A 114 2.69 -1.96 -2.26
C ARG A 114 2.14 -3.38 -2.18
N LYS A 115 1.19 -3.69 -1.29
CA LYS A 115 0.50 -5.00 -1.25
C LYS A 115 -0.70 -5.04 -2.20
N ASP A 116 -1.20 -3.88 -2.61
CA ASP A 116 -2.42 -3.73 -3.40
C ASP A 116 -2.14 -3.90 -4.91
N ALA A 117 -2.63 -5.00 -5.48
CA ALA A 117 -2.53 -5.28 -6.90
C ALA A 117 -3.10 -4.16 -7.79
N THR A 118 -4.11 -3.42 -7.33
CA THR A 118 -4.80 -2.38 -8.13
C THR A 118 -3.90 -1.19 -8.45
N LYS A 119 -2.79 -1.04 -7.71
CA LYS A 119 -1.76 -0.02 -7.91
C LYS A 119 -0.73 -0.39 -8.96
N LEU A 120 -0.60 -1.67 -9.32
CA LEU A 120 0.45 -2.17 -10.22
C LEU A 120 0.41 -1.45 -11.58
N TRP A 121 -0.68 -1.61 -12.33
CA TRP A 121 -0.74 -1.11 -13.71
C TRP A 121 -0.80 0.42 -13.82
N PRO A 122 -1.50 1.16 -12.95
CA PRO A 122 -1.39 2.62 -12.92
C PRO A 122 0.06 3.10 -12.69
N THR A 123 0.80 2.43 -11.81
CA THR A 123 2.21 2.77 -11.50
C THR A 123 3.14 2.49 -12.66
N ILE A 124 2.95 1.36 -13.37
CA ILE A 124 3.73 1.05 -14.57
C ILE A 124 3.36 2.01 -15.71
N ALA A 125 2.09 2.33 -15.90
CA ALA A 125 1.63 3.28 -16.92
C ALA A 125 2.21 4.69 -16.68
N TYR A 126 2.26 5.11 -15.42
CA TYR A 126 2.90 6.37 -15.03
C TYR A 126 4.37 6.40 -15.41
N GLN A 127 5.15 5.38 -15.04
CA GLN A 127 6.58 5.27 -15.38
C GLN A 127 6.81 5.25 -16.90
N LEU A 128 6.03 4.46 -17.64
CA LEU A 128 6.08 4.42 -19.10
C LEU A 128 5.80 5.77 -19.76
N ALA A 129 4.82 6.52 -19.24
CA ALA A 129 4.49 7.85 -19.73
C ALA A 129 5.57 8.91 -19.45
N LEU A 130 6.43 8.69 -18.44
CA LEU A 130 7.57 9.57 -18.19
C LEU A 130 8.71 9.35 -19.19
N ILE A 131 8.89 8.11 -19.68
CA ILE A 131 9.99 7.78 -20.60
C ILE A 131 9.61 7.91 -22.08
N SER A 132 8.34 7.69 -22.43
CA SER A 132 7.87 7.70 -23.83
C SER A 132 6.82 8.80 -24.06
N PRO A 133 7.19 9.92 -24.73
CA PRO A 133 6.26 10.99 -25.05
C PRO A 133 5.09 10.57 -25.96
N SER A 134 5.32 9.64 -26.90
CA SER A 134 4.28 9.13 -27.79
C SER A 134 3.26 8.29 -27.02
N PHE A 135 3.74 7.40 -26.14
CA PHE A 135 2.89 6.65 -25.21
C PHE A 135 2.10 7.58 -24.29
N LYS A 136 2.76 8.60 -23.71
CA LYS A 136 2.10 9.61 -22.86
C LYS A 136 0.95 10.30 -23.59
N ALA A 137 1.15 10.71 -24.84
CA ALA A 137 0.12 11.39 -25.62
C ALA A 137 -1.09 10.46 -25.88
N ALA A 138 -0.84 9.21 -26.27
CA ALA A 138 -1.89 8.21 -26.50
C ALA A 138 -2.67 7.90 -25.22
N LEU A 139 -1.97 7.69 -24.12
CA LEU A 139 -2.56 7.43 -22.80
C LEU A 139 -3.39 8.62 -22.29
N ALA A 140 -2.90 9.85 -22.52
CA ALA A 140 -3.58 11.06 -22.08
C ALA A 140 -4.96 11.23 -22.72
N MET A 141 -5.12 10.92 -24.00
CA MET A 141 -6.43 10.98 -24.67
C MET A 141 -7.45 10.02 -24.04
N ARG A 142 -7.00 8.84 -23.63
CA ARG A 142 -7.82 7.80 -23.02
C ARG A 142 -8.24 8.17 -21.61
N LEU A 143 -7.29 8.59 -20.77
CA LEU A 143 -7.57 8.99 -19.39
C LEU A 143 -8.41 10.27 -19.29
N THR A 144 -8.28 11.18 -20.26
CA THR A 144 -9.15 12.37 -20.32
C THR A 144 -10.59 11.98 -20.67
N SER A 145 -10.77 10.94 -21.48
CA SER A 145 -12.09 10.44 -21.88
C SER A 145 -12.77 9.57 -20.80
N ASP A 146 -12.00 8.72 -20.11
CA ASP A 146 -12.48 7.90 -18.99
C ASP A 146 -11.46 7.90 -17.84
N PRO A 147 -11.57 8.84 -16.89
CA PRO A 147 -10.70 8.87 -15.70
C PRO A 147 -10.86 7.65 -14.79
N ALA A 148 -11.98 6.92 -14.88
CA ALA A 148 -12.25 5.77 -14.03
C ALA A 148 -11.49 4.51 -14.47
N LEU A 149 -10.71 4.56 -15.56
CA LEU A 149 -9.88 3.46 -16.03
C LEU A 149 -8.90 2.96 -14.96
N VAL A 150 -8.39 3.85 -14.11
CA VAL A 150 -7.49 3.50 -13.00
C VAL A 150 -8.15 2.68 -11.90
N ASN A 151 -9.48 2.58 -11.88
CA ASN A 151 -10.24 1.81 -10.88
C ASN A 151 -10.92 0.56 -11.49
N LYS A 152 -10.59 0.18 -12.73
CA LYS A 152 -11.13 -1.03 -13.37
C LYS A 152 -10.43 -2.29 -12.86
N SER A 153 -10.88 -3.46 -13.31
CA SER A 153 -10.22 -4.75 -13.02
C SER A 153 -8.77 -4.77 -13.54
N LEU A 154 -7.92 -5.63 -12.97
CA LEU A 154 -6.50 -5.70 -13.35
C LEU A 154 -6.29 -5.99 -14.85
N PRO A 155 -7.04 -6.92 -15.49
CA PRO A 155 -6.93 -7.13 -16.94
C PRO A 155 -7.36 -5.90 -17.74
N ALA A 156 -8.41 -5.19 -17.29
CA ALA A 156 -8.88 -3.99 -17.98
C ALA A 156 -7.89 -2.83 -17.84
N GLN A 157 -7.25 -2.67 -16.67
CA GLN A 157 -6.17 -1.71 -16.46
C GLN A 157 -4.98 -2.04 -17.37
N LEU A 158 -4.51 -3.29 -17.40
CA LEU A 158 -3.42 -3.72 -18.28
C LEU A 158 -3.70 -3.39 -19.75
N GLN A 159 -4.89 -3.77 -20.22
CA GLN A 159 -5.33 -3.52 -21.59
C GLN A 159 -5.39 -2.01 -21.91
N ARG A 160 -6.13 -1.25 -21.10
CA ARG A 160 -6.46 0.15 -21.43
C ARG A 160 -5.38 1.16 -21.07
N LEU A 161 -4.57 0.88 -20.05
CA LEU A 161 -3.51 1.77 -19.57
C LEU A 161 -2.14 1.44 -20.15
N ILE A 162 -1.91 0.20 -20.63
CA ILE A 162 -0.61 -0.19 -21.19
C ILE A 162 -0.72 -0.68 -22.64
N ILE A 163 -1.54 -1.70 -22.92
CA ILE A 163 -1.55 -2.34 -24.25
C ILE A 163 -2.01 -1.38 -25.33
N ASP A 164 -3.25 -0.90 -25.27
CA ASP A 164 -3.74 -0.09 -26.38
C ASP A 164 -3.19 1.35 -26.48
N PRO A 165 -2.70 2.03 -25.41
CA PRO A 165 -1.87 3.22 -25.59
C PRO A 165 -0.54 2.93 -26.30
N TYR A 166 0.07 1.76 -26.07
CA TYR A 166 1.29 1.36 -26.75
C TYR A 166 1.05 1.10 -28.25
N HIS A 167 -0.08 0.47 -28.60
CA HIS A 167 -0.47 0.30 -30.00
C HIS A 167 -0.77 1.61 -30.73
N ASP A 168 -1.40 2.56 -30.03
CA ASP A 168 -1.75 3.87 -30.60
C ASP A 168 -0.52 4.79 -30.73
N ALA A 169 0.55 4.51 -29.98
CA ALA A 169 1.78 5.28 -29.98
C ALA A 169 2.73 4.87 -31.12
N ASP A 170 3.45 5.85 -31.68
CA ASP A 170 4.61 5.55 -32.51
C ASP A 170 5.75 5.06 -31.60
N THR A 171 5.89 3.73 -31.52
CA THR A 171 6.87 3.00 -30.71
C THR A 171 8.01 2.44 -31.57
N SER A 172 8.13 2.91 -32.83
CA SER A 172 9.15 2.44 -33.78
C SER A 172 10.60 2.72 -33.34
N ASN A 173 10.80 3.68 -32.45
CA ASN A 173 12.09 4.03 -31.85
C ASN A 173 12.30 3.41 -30.45
N ASP A 174 11.32 2.68 -29.91
CA ASP A 174 11.43 2.12 -28.57
C ASP A 174 12.40 0.93 -28.60
N CYS A 175 13.35 0.92 -27.66
CA CYS A 175 14.25 -0.22 -27.45
C CYS A 175 13.51 -1.38 -26.78
N ASN A 176 14.18 -2.53 -26.58
CA ASN A 176 13.62 -3.63 -25.79
C ASN A 176 13.37 -3.17 -24.34
N LEU A 177 12.15 -2.72 -24.07
CA LEU A 177 11.74 -2.24 -22.77
C LEU A 177 11.45 -3.41 -21.83
N VAL A 178 11.73 -3.22 -20.55
CA VAL A 178 11.54 -4.25 -19.51
C VAL A 178 10.69 -3.69 -18.37
N ILE A 179 9.63 -4.41 -18.02
CA ILE A 179 8.88 -4.23 -16.78
C ILE A 179 9.41 -5.21 -15.74
N VAL A 180 9.71 -4.73 -14.54
CA VAL A 180 10.16 -5.57 -13.41
C VAL A 180 9.09 -5.57 -12.33
N ILE A 181 8.60 -6.76 -11.98
CA ILE A 181 7.64 -6.97 -10.89
C ILE A 181 8.33 -7.86 -9.85
N ASP A 182 8.67 -7.30 -8.70
CA ASP A 182 9.30 -8.02 -7.60
C ASP A 182 8.32 -8.31 -6.47
N GLY A 183 8.48 -9.47 -5.83
CA GLY A 183 7.71 -9.88 -4.66
C GLY A 183 6.25 -10.20 -4.95
N LEU A 184 5.90 -10.80 -6.11
CA LEU A 184 4.49 -11.10 -6.43
C LEU A 184 3.77 -11.90 -5.33
N ASP A 185 4.49 -12.78 -4.62
CA ASP A 185 3.99 -13.52 -3.44
C ASP A 185 3.61 -12.62 -2.25
N GLU A 186 4.15 -11.40 -2.20
CA GLU A 186 3.84 -10.40 -1.17
C GLU A 186 2.63 -9.51 -1.52
N CYS A 187 2.02 -9.72 -2.69
CA CYS A 187 0.73 -9.11 -3.06
C CYS A 187 -0.41 -9.72 -2.26
N GLU A 188 -1.36 -8.90 -1.78
CA GLU A 188 -2.51 -9.37 -1.01
C GLU A 188 -3.45 -10.21 -1.90
N GLY A 189 -3.65 -11.48 -1.50
CA GLY A 189 -4.63 -12.39 -2.09
C GLY A 189 -4.11 -13.25 -3.26
N GLU A 190 -4.13 -14.57 -3.08
CA GLU A 190 -3.71 -15.55 -4.10
C GLU A 190 -4.45 -15.38 -5.44
N ALA A 191 -5.76 -15.09 -5.39
CA ALA A 191 -6.58 -14.88 -6.57
C ALA A 191 -6.10 -13.67 -7.40
N ARG A 192 -5.67 -12.58 -6.73
CA ARG A 192 -5.12 -11.38 -7.39
C ARG A 192 -3.76 -11.66 -8.02
N GLN A 193 -2.90 -12.39 -7.32
CA GLN A 193 -1.62 -12.83 -7.87
C GLN A 193 -1.81 -13.66 -9.15
N GLN A 194 -2.75 -14.61 -9.13
CA GLN A 194 -3.09 -15.39 -10.32
C GLN A 194 -3.74 -14.54 -11.42
N GLU A 195 -4.60 -13.57 -11.08
CA GLU A 195 -5.23 -12.65 -12.03
C GLU A 195 -4.17 -11.82 -12.78
N ILE A 196 -3.17 -11.29 -12.06
CA ILE A 196 -2.02 -10.59 -12.67
C ILE A 196 -1.35 -11.52 -13.68
N LEU A 197 -0.92 -12.71 -13.27
CA LEU A 197 -0.20 -13.64 -14.14
C LEU A 197 -1.02 -14.01 -15.39
N ARG A 198 -2.28 -14.42 -15.21
CA ARG A 198 -3.16 -14.86 -16.30
C ARG A 198 -3.47 -13.76 -17.31
N SER A 199 -3.33 -12.48 -16.94
CA SER A 199 -3.50 -11.36 -17.86
C SER A 199 -2.29 -11.09 -18.77
N LEU A 200 -1.11 -11.60 -18.43
CA LEU A 200 0.14 -11.30 -19.17
C LEU A 200 0.27 -11.95 -20.56
N PRO A 201 -0.26 -13.15 -20.84
CA PRO A 201 -0.17 -13.72 -22.19
C PRO A 201 -0.76 -12.82 -23.29
N GLU A 202 -1.90 -12.18 -23.03
CA GLU A 202 -2.54 -11.24 -23.96
C GLU A 202 -1.66 -10.00 -24.19
N PHE A 203 -1.03 -9.53 -23.10
CA PHE A 203 -0.07 -8.43 -23.11
C PHE A 203 1.16 -8.69 -23.98
N ILE A 204 1.78 -9.86 -23.81
CA ILE A 204 2.97 -10.25 -24.57
C ILE A 204 2.66 -10.34 -26.07
N ALA A 205 1.56 -11.01 -26.42
CA ALA A 205 1.19 -11.26 -27.81
C ALA A 205 0.98 -9.94 -28.59
N SER A 206 0.59 -8.90 -27.87
CA SER A 206 0.31 -7.57 -28.41
C SER A 206 1.58 -6.70 -28.53
N LEU A 207 2.62 -6.97 -27.74
CA LEU A 207 3.76 -6.05 -27.53
C LEU A 207 5.13 -6.76 -27.67
N PRO A 208 5.62 -7.05 -28.89
CA PRO A 208 6.82 -7.88 -29.11
C PRO A 208 8.13 -7.28 -28.56
N MET A 209 8.18 -5.96 -28.37
CA MET A 209 9.37 -5.24 -27.87
C MET A 209 9.39 -5.08 -26.34
N LEU A 210 8.31 -5.48 -25.66
CA LEU A 210 8.18 -5.35 -24.21
C LEU A 210 8.37 -6.71 -23.53
N ARG A 211 9.16 -6.71 -22.45
CA ARG A 211 9.47 -7.90 -21.64
C ARG A 211 9.01 -7.69 -20.21
N VAL A 212 8.72 -8.79 -19.53
CA VAL A 212 8.30 -8.77 -18.12
C VAL A 212 9.15 -9.74 -17.31
N LEU A 213 9.87 -9.21 -16.33
CA LEU A 213 10.51 -9.98 -15.28
C LEU A 213 9.55 -10.05 -14.09
N ILE A 214 9.28 -11.27 -13.63
CA ILE A 214 8.49 -11.51 -12.41
C ILE A 214 9.37 -12.24 -11.42
N ALA A 215 9.57 -11.66 -10.25
CA ALA A 215 10.28 -12.30 -9.16
C ALA A 215 9.29 -12.68 -8.04
N SER A 216 9.34 -13.94 -7.60
CA SER A 216 8.47 -14.41 -6.52
C SER A 216 9.01 -15.65 -5.82
N ARG A 217 8.43 -16.02 -4.69
CA ARG A 217 8.50 -17.39 -4.16
C ARG A 217 7.73 -18.36 -5.07
N PRO A 218 8.13 -19.64 -5.14
CA PRO A 218 7.41 -20.65 -5.91
C PRO A 218 6.20 -21.22 -5.16
N GLU A 219 5.32 -20.34 -4.67
CA GLU A 219 4.08 -20.74 -4.00
C GLU A 219 3.20 -21.58 -4.95
N ALA A 220 2.39 -22.49 -4.39
CA ALA A 220 1.74 -23.53 -5.16
C ALA A 220 0.85 -22.97 -6.29
N HIS A 221 0.06 -21.95 -6.00
CA HIS A 221 -0.84 -21.28 -6.95
C HIS A 221 -0.10 -20.45 -8.01
N ILE A 222 1.05 -19.84 -7.68
CA ILE A 222 1.92 -19.15 -8.65
C ILE A 222 2.55 -20.17 -9.59
N LYS A 223 3.17 -21.21 -9.01
CA LYS A 223 3.83 -22.29 -9.75
C LYS A 223 2.86 -23.00 -10.67
N GLN A 224 1.63 -23.24 -10.22
CA GLN A 224 0.57 -23.81 -11.04
C GLN A 224 0.34 -22.98 -12.30
N VAL A 225 0.15 -21.66 -12.17
CA VAL A 225 -0.12 -20.77 -13.31
C VAL A 225 1.04 -20.74 -14.30
N PHE A 226 2.29 -20.76 -13.82
CA PHE A 226 3.46 -20.86 -14.71
C PHE A 226 3.65 -22.23 -15.37
N ASN A 227 3.01 -23.29 -14.89
CA ASN A 227 3.06 -24.62 -15.52
C ASN A 227 1.89 -24.86 -16.50
N GLU A 228 0.95 -23.92 -16.61
CA GLU A 228 -0.27 -24.04 -17.40
C GLU A 228 -0.28 -23.05 -18.57
N GLY A 229 -1.00 -23.40 -19.64
CA GLY A 229 -1.30 -22.51 -20.77
C GLY A 229 -0.07 -21.88 -21.43
N VAL A 230 -0.18 -20.61 -21.83
CA VAL A 230 0.89 -19.86 -22.51
C VAL A 230 2.07 -19.55 -21.59
N LEU A 231 1.84 -19.45 -20.27
CA LEU A 231 2.91 -19.15 -19.31
C LEU A 231 3.87 -20.32 -19.08
N SER A 232 3.48 -21.55 -19.43
CA SER A 232 4.39 -22.70 -19.50
C SER A 232 5.60 -22.48 -20.43
N CYS A 233 5.50 -21.53 -21.34
CA CYS A 233 6.57 -21.12 -22.23
C CYS A 233 7.46 -20.02 -21.65
N ALA A 234 7.19 -19.49 -20.46
CA ALA A 234 8.04 -18.48 -19.82
C ALA A 234 9.47 -19.02 -19.62
N LYS A 235 10.45 -18.12 -19.54
CA LYS A 235 11.80 -18.51 -19.11
C LYS A 235 11.81 -18.65 -17.60
N HIS A 236 12.22 -19.81 -17.10
CA HIS A 236 12.34 -20.07 -15.66
C HIS A 236 13.79 -19.87 -15.20
N LEU A 237 13.98 -19.08 -14.15
CA LEU A 237 15.27 -18.84 -13.53
C LEU A 237 15.18 -19.13 -12.03
N ASN A 238 15.74 -20.26 -11.60
CA ASN A 238 15.77 -20.64 -10.20
C ASN A 238 16.95 -19.96 -9.49
N VAL A 239 16.66 -19.07 -8.55
CA VAL A 239 17.64 -18.42 -7.68
C VAL A 239 17.85 -19.29 -6.45
N GLN A 240 18.97 -20.00 -6.44
CA GLN A 240 19.39 -20.82 -5.31
C GLN A 240 20.33 -20.04 -4.38
N GLY A 241 20.53 -20.59 -3.17
CA GLY A 241 21.59 -20.12 -2.28
C GLY A 241 22.98 -20.26 -2.93
N SER A 242 23.91 -19.40 -2.53
CA SER A 242 25.28 -19.37 -3.06
C SER A 242 26.27 -19.21 -1.92
N TYR A 243 26.99 -20.29 -1.60
CA TYR A 243 28.01 -20.27 -0.55
C TYR A 243 29.15 -19.30 -0.88
N GLU A 244 29.51 -19.20 -2.15
CA GLU A 244 30.59 -18.32 -2.60
C GLU A 244 30.19 -16.85 -2.54
N ASP A 245 28.97 -16.50 -2.99
CA ASP A 245 28.50 -15.12 -2.88
C ASP A 245 28.32 -14.71 -1.41
N VAL A 246 27.84 -15.63 -0.55
CA VAL A 246 27.75 -15.40 0.90
C VAL A 246 29.14 -15.22 1.53
N ARG A 247 30.15 -15.98 1.06
CA ARG A 247 31.55 -15.81 1.52
C ARG A 247 32.06 -14.41 1.21
N VAL A 248 31.87 -13.94 -0.03
CA VAL A 248 32.27 -12.59 -0.45
C VAL A 248 31.58 -11.55 0.44
N TYR A 249 30.25 -11.63 0.56
CA TYR A 249 29.47 -10.72 1.39
C TYR A 249 29.93 -10.69 2.85
N LEU A 250 30.09 -11.85 3.50
CA LEU A 250 30.53 -11.89 4.91
C LEU A 250 31.94 -11.34 5.09
N THR A 251 32.86 -11.66 4.18
CA THR A 251 34.24 -11.18 4.26
C THR A 251 34.28 -9.66 4.20
N ASP A 252 33.63 -9.08 3.19
CA ASP A 252 33.64 -7.64 2.94
C ASP A 252 32.91 -6.88 4.06
N GLU A 253 31.79 -7.39 4.56
CA GLU A 253 31.05 -6.76 5.66
C GLU A 253 31.77 -6.84 7.01
N PHE A 254 32.45 -7.94 7.33
CA PHE A 254 33.23 -8.00 8.56
C PHE A 254 34.48 -7.11 8.50
N GLU A 255 35.12 -6.98 7.33
CA GLU A 255 36.17 -6.00 7.12
C GLU A 255 35.64 -4.57 7.32
N ARG A 256 34.46 -4.26 6.78
CA ARG A 256 33.79 -2.98 7.01
C ARG A 256 33.51 -2.74 8.50
N ILE A 257 32.97 -3.72 9.23
CA ILE A 257 32.72 -3.58 10.67
C ILE A 257 34.03 -3.29 11.41
N ARG A 258 35.11 -4.04 11.13
CA ARG A 258 36.43 -3.79 11.73
C ARG A 258 36.91 -2.36 11.48
N ASP A 259 36.74 -1.86 10.25
CA ASP A 259 37.28 -0.57 9.84
C ASP A 259 36.44 0.63 10.32
N THR A 260 35.14 0.42 10.55
CA THR A 260 34.20 1.50 10.89
C THR A 260 33.76 1.52 12.35
N HIS A 261 33.80 0.40 13.06
CA HIS A 261 33.31 0.29 14.44
C HIS A 261 34.34 0.81 15.44
N ALA A 262 33.93 1.73 16.34
CA ALA A 262 34.83 2.44 17.25
C ALA A 262 35.66 1.49 18.14
N GLU A 263 35.04 0.45 18.67
CA GLU A 263 35.69 -0.55 19.55
C GLU A 263 36.66 -1.49 18.80
N MET A 264 36.63 -1.50 17.46
CA MET A 264 37.44 -2.42 16.64
C MET A 264 38.78 -1.83 16.20
N ALA A 265 39.07 -0.57 16.53
CA ALA A 265 40.27 0.15 16.07
C ALA A 265 41.61 -0.53 16.43
N SER A 266 41.62 -1.37 17.48
CA SER A 266 42.82 -2.09 17.95
C SER A 266 42.93 -3.52 17.43
N ILE A 267 41.95 -4.00 16.66
CA ILE A 267 41.87 -5.39 16.20
C ILE A 267 42.65 -5.56 14.90
N SER A 268 43.54 -6.56 14.86
CA SER A 268 44.37 -6.87 13.70
C SER A 268 43.56 -7.53 12.57
N CYS A 269 43.89 -7.20 11.32
CA CYS A 269 43.41 -7.89 10.12
C CYS A 269 44.12 -9.26 9.94
N PRO A 270 43.41 -10.32 9.48
CA PRO A 270 41.97 -10.38 9.18
C PRO A 270 41.10 -10.56 10.42
N TRP A 271 39.89 -10.01 10.38
CA TRP A 271 38.85 -10.28 11.38
C TRP A 271 37.49 -10.51 10.70
N PRO A 272 36.71 -11.51 11.15
CA PRO A 272 37.09 -12.54 12.11
C PRO A 272 38.05 -13.58 11.51
N GLU A 273 38.47 -14.56 12.33
CA GLU A 273 39.24 -15.68 11.81
C GLU A 273 38.47 -16.43 10.71
N ASP A 274 39.16 -16.86 9.67
CA ASP A 274 38.60 -17.58 8.53
C ASP A 274 37.84 -18.88 8.92
N LYS A 275 38.18 -19.51 10.05
CA LYS A 275 37.40 -20.62 10.62
C LYS A 275 35.96 -20.22 10.99
N ILE A 276 35.77 -18.99 11.49
CA ILE A 276 34.48 -18.43 11.86
C ILE A 276 33.68 -18.11 10.60
N ILE A 277 34.31 -17.48 9.60
CA ILE A 277 33.68 -17.22 8.29
C ILE A 277 33.15 -18.52 7.68
N ARG A 278 33.97 -19.57 7.61
CA ARG A 278 33.54 -20.89 7.11
C ARG A 278 32.39 -21.50 7.90
N HIS A 279 32.34 -21.30 9.21
CA HIS A 279 31.23 -21.78 10.02
C HIS A 279 29.94 -21.04 9.66
N LEU A 280 29.95 -19.70 9.63
CA LEU A 280 28.79 -18.89 9.26
C LEU A 280 28.29 -19.18 7.83
N ILE A 281 29.20 -19.44 6.89
CA ILE A 281 28.85 -19.87 5.52
C ILE A 281 28.07 -21.18 5.54
N ARG A 282 28.50 -22.16 6.37
CA ARG A 282 27.79 -23.45 6.50
C ARG A 282 26.42 -23.25 7.13
N GLU A 283 26.32 -22.50 8.22
CA GLU A 283 25.04 -22.23 8.91
C GLU A 283 24.06 -21.47 8.01
N SER A 284 24.55 -20.56 7.17
CA SER A 284 23.70 -19.83 6.22
C SER A 284 22.99 -20.73 5.20
N SER A 285 23.51 -21.94 4.96
CA SER A 285 23.08 -22.83 3.88
C SER A 285 23.01 -22.10 2.51
N GLY A 286 23.88 -21.11 2.30
CA GLY A 286 23.93 -20.27 1.10
C GLY A 286 22.86 -19.16 1.03
N HIS A 287 22.07 -18.94 2.08
CA HIS A 287 21.05 -17.88 2.12
C HIS A 287 21.62 -16.59 2.71
N PHE A 288 21.45 -15.49 1.99
CA PHE A 288 21.91 -14.16 2.40
C PHE A 288 21.21 -13.66 3.66
N ILE A 289 19.95 -14.05 3.90
CA ILE A 289 19.22 -13.55 5.06
C ILE A 289 19.92 -13.90 6.38
N TYR A 290 20.47 -15.11 6.50
CA TYR A 290 21.23 -15.49 7.69
C TYR A 290 22.46 -14.61 7.85
N ALA A 291 23.28 -14.50 6.80
CA ALA A 291 24.49 -13.70 6.80
C ALA A 291 24.19 -12.23 7.13
N ALA A 292 23.18 -11.65 6.49
CA ALA A 292 22.77 -10.26 6.72
C ALA A 292 22.21 -10.03 8.13
N THR A 293 21.48 -11.00 8.70
CA THR A 293 21.05 -10.90 10.11
C THR A 293 22.24 -10.98 11.07
N VAL A 294 23.24 -11.82 10.80
CA VAL A 294 24.47 -11.88 11.60
C VAL A 294 25.26 -10.58 11.52
N ILE A 295 25.49 -10.05 10.31
CA ILE A 295 26.18 -8.76 10.12
C ILE A 295 25.46 -7.65 10.86
N ARG A 296 24.13 -7.51 10.68
CA ARG A 296 23.35 -6.50 11.41
C ARG A 296 23.46 -6.68 12.92
N PHE A 297 23.42 -7.91 13.41
CA PHE A 297 23.52 -8.20 14.84
C PHE A 297 24.89 -7.82 15.43
N VAL A 298 25.97 -8.01 14.66
CA VAL A 298 27.35 -7.77 15.09
C VAL A 298 27.76 -6.30 14.92
N GLU A 299 27.23 -5.58 13.92
CA GLU A 299 27.61 -4.19 13.63
C GLU A 299 27.00 -3.14 14.59
N ASP A 300 26.18 -3.58 15.55
CA ASP A 300 25.47 -2.70 16.48
C ASP A 300 26.42 -1.82 17.28
N SER A 301 26.29 -0.50 17.13
CA SER A 301 27.15 0.48 17.82
C SER A 301 27.00 0.47 19.33
N ASP A 302 25.89 -0.06 19.87
CA ASP A 302 25.64 -0.10 21.30
C ASP A 302 26.34 -1.29 22.00
N PHE A 303 27.01 -2.18 21.25
CA PHE A 303 27.56 -3.43 21.78
C PHE A 303 28.95 -3.74 21.22
N ASP A 304 29.71 -4.61 21.92
CA ASP A 304 31.00 -5.10 21.42
C ASP A 304 30.77 -6.13 20.29
N PRO A 305 31.27 -5.88 19.06
CA PRO A 305 31.16 -6.81 17.94
C PRO A 305 31.78 -8.19 18.23
N ILE A 306 32.82 -8.25 19.06
CA ILE A 306 33.51 -9.51 19.40
C ILE A 306 32.59 -10.38 20.27
N GLU A 307 31.97 -9.80 21.29
CA GLU A 307 30.99 -10.51 22.13
C GLU A 307 29.77 -10.94 21.33
N ARG A 308 29.22 -10.07 20.48
CA ARG A 308 28.09 -10.37 19.61
C ARG A 308 28.39 -11.53 18.67
N LEU A 309 29.56 -11.52 18.02
CA LEU A 309 29.99 -12.60 17.15
C LEU A 309 30.16 -13.91 17.92
N ALA A 310 30.74 -13.86 19.13
CA ALA A 310 30.88 -15.03 19.98
C ALA A 310 29.52 -15.69 20.28
N ILE A 311 28.47 -14.89 20.55
CA ILE A 311 27.11 -15.41 20.78
C ILE A 311 26.59 -16.18 19.57
N VAL A 312 26.75 -15.65 18.36
CA VAL A 312 26.28 -16.31 17.13
C VAL A 312 27.05 -17.61 16.88
N THR A 313 28.37 -17.60 17.08
CA THR A 313 29.22 -18.79 16.82
C THR A 313 29.07 -19.91 17.86
N GLN A 314 28.48 -19.63 19.02
CA GLN A 314 28.20 -20.63 20.05
C GLN A 314 26.85 -21.32 19.85
N LEU A 315 26.05 -20.87 18.87
CA LEU A 315 24.79 -21.51 18.53
C LEU A 315 25.05 -22.92 18.01
N GLN A 316 24.59 -23.91 18.77
CA GLN A 316 24.49 -25.28 18.28
C GLN A 316 23.05 -25.47 17.83
N SER A 317 22.86 -25.89 16.57
CA SER A 317 21.54 -26.34 16.11
C SER A 317 21.13 -27.54 16.97
N GLN A 318 20.26 -27.33 17.96
CA GLN A 318 19.69 -28.44 18.73
C GLN A 318 18.71 -29.17 17.81
N GLN A 319 19.17 -30.27 17.24
CA GLN A 319 18.33 -31.19 16.47
C GLN A 319 17.40 -31.91 17.46
N GLU A 320 16.23 -31.34 17.72
CA GLU A 320 15.22 -31.97 18.60
C GLU A 320 14.27 -32.92 17.85
N ASP A 321 14.16 -32.81 16.51
CA ASP A 321 13.27 -33.67 15.70
C ASP A 321 13.97 -34.21 14.43
N PRO A 322 14.23 -35.53 14.34
CA PRO A 322 14.83 -36.17 13.16
C PRO A 322 13.95 -36.10 11.90
N ASP A 323 12.64 -35.89 12.03
CA ASP A 323 11.69 -35.95 10.92
C ASP A 323 11.43 -34.57 10.27
N TYR A 324 11.94 -33.47 10.86
CA TYR A 324 11.76 -32.11 10.34
C TYR A 324 13.11 -31.38 10.12
N VAL A 325 13.72 -31.59 8.96
CA VAL A 325 14.90 -30.81 8.52
C VAL A 325 14.42 -29.56 7.79
N SER A 326 14.13 -28.49 8.53
CA SER A 326 13.92 -27.18 7.91
C SER A 326 15.26 -26.62 7.40
N PRO A 327 15.38 -26.22 6.13
CA PRO A 327 16.57 -25.53 5.62
C PRO A 327 16.81 -24.15 6.27
N PHE A 328 15.88 -23.70 7.13
CA PHE A 328 15.97 -22.46 7.90
C PHE A 328 16.25 -22.71 9.40
N SER A 329 16.56 -23.93 9.84
CA SER A 329 16.75 -24.23 11.27
C SER A 329 17.82 -23.35 11.94
N ALA A 330 18.96 -23.13 11.28
CA ALA A 330 20.01 -22.24 11.79
C ALA A 330 19.56 -20.78 11.87
N LEU A 331 18.71 -20.33 10.93
CA LEU A 331 18.11 -19.00 10.96
C LEU A 331 17.08 -18.86 12.09
N ASP A 332 16.28 -19.90 12.31
CA ASP A 332 15.27 -19.93 13.38
C ASP A 332 15.94 -19.92 14.76
N GLU A 333 17.02 -20.68 14.95
CA GLU A 333 17.82 -20.62 16.18
C GLU A 333 18.49 -19.26 16.38
N LEU A 334 18.97 -18.62 15.31
CA LEU A 334 19.49 -17.26 15.38
C LEU A 334 18.39 -16.28 15.84
N TYR A 335 17.19 -16.36 15.27
CA TYR A 335 16.04 -15.54 15.71
C TYR A 335 15.68 -15.80 17.16
N LEU A 336 15.57 -17.07 17.58
CA LEU A 336 15.27 -17.44 18.97
C LEU A 336 16.31 -16.89 19.94
N GLN A 337 17.60 -16.97 19.57
CA GLN A 337 18.68 -16.44 20.39
C GLN A 337 18.57 -14.93 20.55
N ILE A 338 18.38 -14.18 19.46
CA ILE A 338 18.23 -12.72 19.48
C ILE A 338 17.01 -12.33 20.35
N LEU A 339 15.87 -12.98 20.14
CA LEU A 339 14.65 -12.75 20.93
C LEU A 339 14.84 -13.06 22.41
N SER A 340 15.67 -14.04 22.76
CA SER A 340 15.92 -14.44 24.15
C SER A 340 16.71 -13.39 24.96
N MET A 341 17.40 -12.45 24.29
CA MET A 341 18.19 -11.39 24.92
C MET A 341 17.34 -10.25 25.49
N VAL A 342 16.04 -10.23 25.20
CA VAL A 342 15.11 -9.23 25.72
C VAL A 342 14.58 -9.69 27.09
N PRO A 343 14.75 -8.89 28.16
CA PRO A 343 14.38 -9.30 29.52
C PRO A 343 12.86 -9.48 29.74
N SER A 344 12.03 -8.58 29.18
CA SER A 344 10.57 -8.57 29.40
C SER A 344 9.82 -9.41 28.37
N ARG A 345 9.74 -10.72 28.61
CA ARG A 345 9.15 -11.66 27.64
C ARG A 345 7.65 -11.43 27.35
N PRO A 346 6.76 -11.16 28.32
CA PRO A 346 5.34 -10.98 28.05
C PRO A 346 5.02 -9.73 27.23
N GLN A 347 5.68 -8.60 27.54
CA GLN A 347 5.49 -7.35 26.81
C GLN A 347 6.07 -7.45 25.39
N LEU A 348 7.23 -8.09 25.24
CA LEU A 348 7.80 -8.35 23.93
C LEU A 348 6.85 -9.17 23.06
N SER A 349 6.28 -10.26 23.57
CA SER A 349 5.32 -11.08 22.81
C SER A 349 4.12 -10.26 22.32
N ARG A 350 3.59 -9.32 23.13
CA ARG A 350 2.52 -8.42 22.69
C ARG A 350 2.96 -7.46 21.59
N VAL A 351 4.16 -6.89 21.69
CA VAL A 351 4.72 -6.02 20.63
C VAL A 351 4.97 -6.81 19.34
N LEU A 352 5.53 -8.01 19.45
CA LEU A 352 5.73 -8.90 18.29
C LEU A 352 4.41 -9.34 17.67
N ALA A 353 3.35 -9.54 18.46
CA ALA A 353 2.00 -9.82 17.95
C ALA A 353 1.48 -8.68 17.07
N VAL A 354 1.69 -7.41 17.48
CA VAL A 354 1.32 -6.25 16.65
C VAL A 354 2.12 -6.23 15.33
N ILE A 355 3.41 -6.54 15.38
CA ILE A 355 4.27 -6.60 14.20
C ILE A 355 3.86 -7.76 13.27
N ALA A 356 3.56 -8.93 13.84
CA ALA A 356 3.14 -10.14 13.13
C ALA A 356 1.74 -10.02 12.53
N ALA A 357 0.87 -9.20 13.11
CA ALA A 357 -0.44 -8.88 12.55
C ALA A 357 -0.37 -8.11 11.22
N GLU A 358 0.80 -7.53 10.91
CA GLU A 358 1.10 -6.87 9.64
C GLU A 358 0.07 -5.78 9.25
N TYR A 359 -0.46 -5.04 10.23
CA TYR A 359 -1.38 -3.91 10.00
C TYR A 359 -0.83 -2.95 8.95
N THR A 360 0.44 -2.62 9.11
CA THR A 360 1.21 -1.77 8.22
C THR A 360 2.65 -2.32 8.14
N ALA A 361 3.31 -2.17 6.99
CA ALA A 361 4.73 -2.53 6.85
C ALA A 361 5.67 -1.68 7.72
N ARG A 362 5.15 -0.55 8.21
CA ARG A 362 5.79 0.38 9.14
C ARG A 362 4.84 0.65 10.28
N VAL A 363 5.14 0.11 11.45
CA VAL A 363 4.25 0.19 12.61
C VAL A 363 4.65 1.39 13.47
N PRO A 364 3.83 2.45 13.59
CA PRO A 364 4.17 3.63 14.38
C PRO A 364 4.26 3.29 15.87
N VAL A 365 5.32 3.73 16.55
CA VAL A 365 5.60 3.35 17.95
C VAL A 365 4.57 3.90 18.93
N ALA A 366 4.14 5.15 18.76
CA ALA A 366 3.17 5.77 19.68
C ALA A 366 1.80 5.04 19.68
N PRO A 367 1.20 4.72 18.51
CA PRO A 367 -0.01 3.91 18.46
C PRO A 367 0.14 2.49 19.05
N ILE A 368 1.29 1.82 18.89
CA ILE A 368 1.55 0.54 19.59
C ILE A 368 1.50 0.75 21.10
N GLY A 369 2.13 1.82 21.59
CA GLY A 369 2.15 2.16 23.01
C GLY A 369 0.75 2.35 23.57
N GLN A 370 -0.09 3.08 22.84
CA GLN A 370 -1.48 3.28 23.22
C GLN A 370 -2.30 1.97 23.18
N LEU A 371 -2.15 1.19 22.12
CA LEU A 371 -2.83 -0.09 21.93
C LEU A 371 -2.51 -1.08 23.05
N LEU A 372 -1.24 -1.17 23.45
CA LEU A 372 -0.78 -2.16 24.43
C LEU A 372 -0.72 -1.62 25.87
N GLY A 373 -0.96 -0.32 26.07
CA GLY A 373 -0.77 0.36 27.36
C GLY A 373 0.70 0.45 27.78
N LEU A 374 1.62 0.59 26.82
CA LEU A 374 3.06 0.68 27.01
C LEU A 374 3.57 2.09 26.71
N LYS A 375 4.64 2.51 27.38
CA LYS A 375 5.31 3.76 27.02
C LYS A 375 6.12 3.57 25.72
N PRO A 376 6.17 4.55 24.81
CA PRO A 376 7.02 4.48 23.62
C PRO A 376 8.48 4.13 23.94
N THR A 377 9.02 4.66 25.04
CA THR A 377 10.39 4.35 25.51
C THR A 377 10.58 2.88 25.90
N GLU A 378 9.57 2.24 26.48
CA GLU A 378 9.62 0.81 26.83
C GLU A 378 9.67 -0.05 25.55
N ILE A 379 8.88 0.31 24.54
CA ILE A 379 8.89 -0.35 23.23
C ILE A 379 10.26 -0.19 22.58
N LEU A 380 10.78 1.03 22.48
CA LEU A 380 12.07 1.31 21.84
C LEU A 380 13.22 0.58 22.53
N LEU A 381 13.23 0.50 23.86
CA LEU A 381 14.25 -0.25 24.61
C LEU A 381 14.21 -1.76 24.34
N MET A 382 13.03 -2.33 24.11
CA MET A 382 12.90 -3.72 23.66
C MET A 382 13.40 -3.90 22.23
N ILE A 383 12.97 -3.01 21.31
CA ILE A 383 13.29 -3.11 19.89
C ILE A 383 14.78 -2.83 19.61
N ARG A 384 15.45 -1.95 20.35
CA ARG A 384 16.90 -1.74 20.24
C ARG A 384 17.70 -3.02 20.41
N ARG A 385 17.23 -3.97 21.22
CA ARG A 385 17.88 -5.29 21.37
C ARG A 385 17.61 -6.25 20.21
N LEU A 386 16.65 -5.90 19.35
CA LEU A 386 16.19 -6.64 18.17
C LEU A 386 16.53 -5.89 16.88
N HIS A 387 17.47 -4.95 16.92
CA HIS A 387 17.83 -4.06 15.81
C HIS A 387 18.26 -4.82 14.54
N SER A 388 18.71 -6.07 14.67
CA SER A 388 19.08 -6.94 13.55
C SER A 388 17.88 -7.54 12.82
N LEU A 389 16.69 -7.48 13.41
CA LEU A 389 15.43 -8.03 12.92
C LEU A 389 14.43 -6.93 12.57
N ILE A 390 14.39 -5.88 13.40
CA ILE A 390 13.43 -4.78 13.33
C ILE A 390 14.20 -3.47 13.31
N GLY A 391 14.07 -2.73 12.23
CA GLY A 391 14.57 -1.37 12.07
C GLY A 391 13.69 -0.34 12.78
N ILE A 392 14.33 0.73 13.26
CA ILE A 392 13.64 1.93 13.75
C ILE A 392 13.89 3.03 12.71
N GLU A 393 12.81 3.59 12.19
CA GLU A 393 12.83 4.67 11.21
C GLU A 393 12.28 5.96 11.83
N ASP A 394 13.07 7.02 11.83
CA ASP A 394 12.61 8.36 12.17
C ASP A 394 12.07 9.04 10.90
N ARG A 395 10.81 9.47 10.93
CA ARG A 395 10.18 10.21 9.84
C ARG A 395 9.74 11.59 10.33
N SER A 396 10.16 12.60 9.58
CA SER A 396 9.77 13.99 9.82
C SER A 396 8.49 14.27 9.04
N ASP A 397 7.37 14.32 9.73
CA ASP A 397 6.07 14.64 9.12
C ASP A 397 5.56 15.95 9.73
N GLY A 398 5.99 17.08 9.14
CA GLY A 398 5.73 18.42 9.67
C GLY A 398 6.73 18.82 10.77
N GLU A 399 6.25 19.32 11.90
CA GLU A 399 7.09 19.77 13.03
C GLU A 399 7.47 18.64 14.02
N ALA A 400 6.87 17.46 13.90
CA ALA A 400 7.11 16.33 14.80
C ALA A 400 7.85 15.17 14.10
N VAL A 401 8.84 14.61 14.79
CA VAL A 401 9.52 13.37 14.36
C VAL A 401 8.78 12.18 14.95
N GLN A 402 8.28 11.30 14.09
CA GLN A 402 7.64 10.06 14.49
C GLN A 402 8.56 8.86 14.22
N GLN A 403 8.46 7.86 15.08
CA GLN A 403 9.28 6.65 15.00
C GLN A 403 8.44 5.46 14.56
N TYR A 404 8.94 4.71 13.59
CA TYR A 404 8.28 3.55 13.02
C TYR A 404 9.15 2.31 13.16
N LEU A 405 8.49 1.17 13.41
CA LEU A 405 9.11 -0.14 13.41
C LEU A 405 8.93 -0.80 12.05
N SER A 406 9.99 -1.35 11.48
CA SER A 406 9.91 -2.10 10.22
C SER A 406 10.72 -3.38 10.26
N VAL A 407 10.11 -4.49 9.85
CA VAL A 407 10.81 -5.77 9.75
C VAL A 407 11.67 -5.77 8.48
N TYR A 408 12.94 -6.13 8.61
CA TYR A 408 13.87 -6.13 7.46
C TYR A 408 13.52 -7.18 6.40
N HIS A 409 12.94 -8.31 6.80
CA HIS A 409 12.69 -9.41 5.89
C HIS A 409 11.50 -10.28 6.30
N ALA A 410 10.67 -10.64 5.32
CA ALA A 410 9.45 -11.42 5.53
C ALA A 410 9.68 -12.79 6.20
N SER A 411 10.87 -13.39 6.08
CA SER A 411 11.18 -14.66 6.77
C SER A 411 11.05 -14.60 8.30
N PHE A 412 11.21 -13.41 8.90
CA PHE A 412 11.00 -13.23 10.33
C PHE A 412 9.50 -13.21 10.67
N LEU A 413 8.68 -12.62 9.81
CA LEU A 413 7.21 -12.71 9.94
C LEU A 413 6.77 -14.17 9.75
N ASP A 414 7.26 -14.86 8.72
CA ASP A 414 7.01 -16.29 8.49
C ASP A 414 7.41 -17.15 9.70
N PHE A 415 8.48 -16.76 10.42
CA PHE A 415 8.91 -17.42 11.65
C PHE A 415 7.90 -17.21 12.79
N LEU A 416 7.42 -15.97 13.01
CA LEU A 416 6.45 -15.66 14.06
C LEU A 416 5.11 -16.36 13.83
N TRP A 417 4.72 -16.58 12.57
CA TRP A 417 3.49 -17.29 12.20
C TRP A 417 3.58 -18.82 12.27
N ASP A 418 4.78 -19.40 12.37
CA ASP A 418 4.95 -20.86 12.41
C ASP A 418 5.26 -21.33 13.84
N PRO A 419 4.36 -22.11 14.48
CA PRO A 419 4.54 -22.55 15.86
C PRO A 419 5.73 -23.49 16.04
N SER A 420 6.10 -24.25 15.02
CA SER A 420 7.25 -25.16 15.07
C SER A 420 8.58 -24.41 15.08
N ARG A 421 8.61 -23.23 14.45
CA ARG A 421 9.80 -22.39 14.32
C ARG A 421 9.95 -21.42 15.49
N SER A 422 8.91 -20.65 15.81
CA SER A 422 8.97 -19.59 16.82
C SER A 422 8.73 -20.04 18.25
N ARG A 423 8.23 -21.26 18.46
CA ARG A 423 8.02 -21.87 19.78
C ARG A 423 7.18 -20.93 20.68
N LYS A 424 7.79 -20.42 21.77
CA LYS A 424 7.14 -19.52 22.73
C LYS A 424 6.85 -18.10 22.20
N PHE A 425 7.37 -17.75 21.03
CA PHE A 425 7.15 -16.45 20.37
C PHE A 425 6.12 -16.53 19.24
N HIS A 426 5.48 -17.68 19.07
CA HIS A 426 4.46 -17.89 18.06
C HIS A 426 3.28 -16.95 18.24
N PHE A 427 2.89 -16.31 17.14
CA PHE A 427 1.70 -15.48 17.05
C PHE A 427 0.46 -16.37 16.89
N SER A 428 -0.15 -16.72 18.03
CA SER A 428 -1.27 -17.67 18.06
C SER A 428 -2.62 -17.01 17.80
N ASP A 429 -3.65 -17.82 17.49
CA ASP A 429 -5.03 -17.35 17.38
C ASP A 429 -5.50 -16.60 18.64
N LYS A 430 -5.00 -17.00 19.82
CA LYS A 430 -5.28 -16.31 21.07
C LYS A 430 -4.64 -14.92 21.12
N ASP A 431 -3.44 -14.75 20.57
CA ASP A 431 -2.79 -13.45 20.47
C ASP A 431 -3.52 -12.54 19.48
N GLN A 432 -4.03 -13.11 18.38
CA GLN A 432 -4.89 -12.39 17.43
C GLN A 432 -6.18 -11.90 18.10
N GLU A 433 -6.87 -12.75 18.87
CA GLU A 433 -8.09 -12.37 19.61
C GLU A 433 -7.79 -11.31 20.69
N ASN A 434 -6.69 -11.44 21.42
CA ASN A 434 -6.28 -10.45 22.41
C ASN A 434 -5.97 -9.10 21.76
N LEU A 435 -5.26 -9.12 20.64
CA LEU A 435 -4.89 -7.92 19.91
C LEU A 435 -6.12 -7.22 19.30
N ALA A 436 -7.09 -7.99 18.80
CA ALA A 436 -8.37 -7.46 18.36
C ALA A 436 -9.16 -6.84 19.52
N ALA A 437 -9.16 -7.48 20.69
CA ALA A 437 -9.76 -6.91 21.90
C ALA A 437 -9.07 -5.60 22.33
N ASP A 438 -7.73 -5.59 22.41
CA ASP A 438 -6.93 -4.40 22.70
C ASP A 438 -7.26 -3.26 21.72
N THR A 439 -7.47 -3.57 20.44
CA THR A 439 -7.84 -2.60 19.40
C THR A 439 -9.20 -1.96 19.68
N LEU A 440 -10.22 -2.77 19.99
CA LEU A 440 -11.57 -2.28 20.29
C LEU A 440 -11.59 -1.47 21.60
N GLU A 441 -10.84 -1.91 22.61
CA GLU A 441 -10.69 -1.19 23.88
C GLU A 441 -9.97 0.15 23.68
N ALA A 442 -8.86 0.19 22.95
CA ALA A 442 -8.15 1.42 22.64
C ALA A 442 -9.03 2.42 21.87
N LEU A 443 -9.82 1.94 20.91
CA LEU A 443 -10.81 2.74 20.19
C LEU A 443 -11.88 3.32 21.13
N SER A 444 -12.30 2.57 22.15
CA SER A 444 -13.32 3.03 23.11
C SER A 444 -12.81 4.09 24.09
N HIS A 445 -11.51 4.09 24.39
CA HIS A 445 -10.87 5.00 25.35
C HIS A 445 -10.33 6.31 24.74
N ASN A 446 -10.14 6.36 23.42
CA ASN A 446 -9.59 7.52 22.71
C ASN A 446 -10.59 8.66 22.41
N SER A 447 -11.66 8.77 23.20
CA SER A 447 -12.73 9.78 23.05
C SER A 447 -12.34 11.21 23.43
N SER A 448 -11.06 11.50 23.69
CA SER A 448 -10.60 12.84 24.07
C SER A 448 -9.37 13.29 23.29
N HIS A 449 -9.60 14.29 22.42
CA HIS A 449 -8.63 15.30 21.95
C HIS A 449 -7.20 14.84 21.65
N THR A 450 -7.01 14.06 20.59
CA THR A 450 -5.69 13.97 19.95
C THR A 450 -5.80 14.40 18.49
N ASP A 451 -5.37 15.63 18.20
CA ASP A 451 -5.20 16.20 16.84
C ASP A 451 -4.10 15.50 16.02
N GLU A 452 -3.67 14.30 16.44
CA GLU A 452 -2.65 13.53 15.75
C GLU A 452 -3.25 12.86 14.52
N MET A 453 -3.06 13.53 13.39
CA MET A 453 -3.49 13.21 12.03
C MET A 453 -3.41 11.72 11.61
N TYR A 454 -2.53 10.93 12.22
CA TYR A 454 -2.19 9.55 11.83
C TYR A 454 -2.83 8.47 12.68
N LEU A 455 -3.28 8.83 13.89
CA LEU A 455 -3.87 7.88 14.82
C LEU A 455 -5.14 7.20 14.23
N PRO A 456 -6.05 7.94 13.57
CA PRO A 456 -7.26 7.33 12.99
C PRO A 456 -6.96 6.37 11.84
N GLN A 457 -5.93 6.64 11.03
CA GLN A 457 -5.58 5.78 9.90
C GLN A 457 -4.96 4.46 10.36
N TYR A 458 -4.05 4.50 11.35
CA TYR A 458 -3.48 3.28 11.92
C TYR A 458 -4.56 2.39 12.54
N PHE A 459 -5.47 2.96 13.34
CA PHE A 459 -6.55 2.18 13.93
C PHE A 459 -7.56 1.66 12.89
N ALA A 460 -7.74 2.33 11.75
CA ALA A 460 -8.53 1.79 10.63
C ALA A 460 -7.88 0.52 10.05
N GLU A 461 -6.56 0.47 9.93
CA GLU A 461 -5.83 -0.73 9.52
C GLU A 461 -5.90 -1.83 10.59
N CYS A 462 -5.82 -1.47 11.88
CA CYS A 462 -6.06 -2.43 12.97
C CYS A 462 -7.47 -3.02 12.91
N LEU A 463 -8.48 -2.22 12.59
CA LEU A 463 -9.85 -2.70 12.39
C LEU A 463 -9.97 -3.63 11.18
N LEU A 464 -9.26 -3.35 10.09
CA LEU A 464 -9.24 -4.25 8.95
C LEU A 464 -8.65 -5.62 9.27
N PHE A 465 -7.71 -5.71 10.20
CA PHE A 465 -7.21 -7.02 10.64
C PHE A 465 -8.29 -7.88 11.31
N LEU A 466 -9.27 -7.30 12.00
CA LEU A 466 -10.39 -8.08 12.53
C LEU A 466 -11.10 -8.86 11.41
N THR A 467 -11.07 -8.37 10.17
CA THR A 467 -11.67 -9.07 9.03
C THR A 467 -10.98 -10.38 8.65
N ASN A 468 -9.77 -10.62 9.18
CA ASN A 468 -8.98 -11.83 8.94
C ASN A 468 -9.11 -12.88 10.05
N ILE A 469 -9.87 -12.59 11.12
CA ILE A 469 -10.03 -13.51 12.26
C ILE A 469 -11.48 -13.97 12.40
N GLN A 470 -11.67 -15.09 13.10
CA GLN A 470 -13.02 -15.56 13.41
C GLN A 470 -13.68 -14.69 14.48
N LEU A 471 -14.96 -14.39 14.27
CA LEU A 471 -15.74 -13.62 15.23
C LEU A 471 -16.07 -14.48 16.46
N THR A 472 -15.43 -14.19 17.60
CA THR A 472 -15.68 -14.91 18.88
C THR A 472 -16.76 -14.21 19.72
N PRO A 473 -17.39 -14.90 20.69
CA PRO A 473 -18.34 -14.26 21.60
C PRO A 473 -17.76 -13.08 22.39
N LYS A 474 -16.46 -13.15 22.74
CA LYS A 474 -15.73 -12.07 23.42
C LYS A 474 -15.66 -10.83 22.51
N LEU A 475 -15.24 -11.00 21.26
CA LEU A 475 -15.16 -9.92 20.28
C LEU A 475 -16.53 -9.35 19.96
N THR A 476 -17.56 -10.20 19.80
CA THR A 476 -18.94 -9.75 19.58
C THR A 476 -19.42 -8.84 20.71
N SER A 477 -19.14 -9.17 21.97
CA SER A 477 -19.48 -8.31 23.11
C SER A 477 -18.75 -6.97 23.04
N LEU A 478 -17.44 -6.99 22.80
CA LEU A 478 -16.64 -5.77 22.70
C LEU A 478 -17.09 -4.88 21.54
N LEU A 479 -17.47 -5.47 20.40
CA LEU A 479 -17.99 -4.74 19.24
C LEU A 479 -19.32 -4.04 19.54
N TYR A 480 -20.17 -4.60 20.40
CA TYR A 480 -21.37 -3.92 20.89
C TYR A 480 -21.04 -2.74 21.80
N ASP A 481 -20.06 -2.91 22.70
CA ASP A 481 -19.65 -1.92 23.69
C ASP A 481 -18.78 -0.78 23.10
N THR A 482 -18.21 -0.99 21.92
CA THR A 482 -17.33 -0.02 21.25
C THR A 482 -18.11 1.24 20.89
N LYS A 483 -17.76 2.37 21.53
CA LYS A 483 -18.36 3.69 21.26
C LYS A 483 -17.72 4.32 20.04
N LEU A 484 -18.45 4.31 18.94
CA LEU A 484 -17.97 4.74 17.62
C LEU A 484 -17.75 6.24 17.42
N GLU A 485 -17.98 7.09 18.44
CA GLU A 485 -17.68 8.54 18.39
C GLU A 485 -16.23 8.84 17.98
N VAL A 486 -15.30 7.94 18.29
CA VAL A 486 -13.86 8.03 17.99
C VAL A 486 -13.53 7.72 16.52
N ILE A 487 -14.37 6.91 15.85
CA ILE A 487 -14.18 6.48 14.45
C ILE A 487 -14.69 7.53 13.45
N LEU A 488 -15.47 8.51 13.93
CA LEU A 488 -16.09 9.58 13.14
C LEU A 488 -15.11 10.70 12.73
N GLN A 489 -13.82 10.37 12.69
CA GLN A 489 -12.79 11.26 12.18
C GLN A 489 -12.89 11.38 10.66
N PRO A 490 -12.63 12.56 10.05
CA PRO A 490 -12.81 12.84 8.62
C PRO A 490 -11.96 12.03 7.62
N ARG A 491 -11.33 10.93 8.05
CA ARG A 491 -10.25 10.25 7.32
C ARG A 491 -10.38 8.72 7.31
N PHE A 492 -11.50 8.17 7.74
CA PHE A 492 -11.70 6.72 7.71
C PHE A 492 -11.98 6.25 6.26
N PRO A 493 -11.18 5.33 5.68
CA PRO A 493 -11.34 4.96 4.28
C PRO A 493 -12.66 4.19 4.03
N LYS A 494 -13.42 4.61 3.01
CA LYS A 494 -14.69 3.98 2.62
C LYS A 494 -14.55 2.47 2.39
N ASN A 495 -13.54 2.06 1.62
CA ASN A 495 -13.31 0.65 1.31
C ASN A 495 -13.07 -0.19 2.57
N SER A 496 -12.50 0.42 3.62
CA SER A 496 -12.27 -0.25 4.90
C SER A 496 -13.59 -0.50 5.65
N CYS A 497 -14.53 0.45 5.60
CA CYS A 497 -15.88 0.27 6.13
C CYS A 497 -16.61 -0.89 5.45
N GLU A 498 -16.59 -0.94 4.11
CA GLU A 498 -17.26 -1.97 3.32
C GLU A 498 -16.70 -3.36 3.63
N ARG A 499 -15.37 -3.51 3.65
CA ARG A 499 -14.71 -4.78 4.02
C ARG A 499 -15.12 -5.26 5.41
N PHE A 500 -15.23 -4.35 6.38
CA PHE A 500 -15.58 -4.71 7.75
C PHE A 500 -17.05 -5.13 7.87
N THR A 501 -17.97 -4.43 7.20
CA THR A 501 -19.39 -4.82 7.18
C THR A 501 -19.60 -6.15 6.46
N ASP A 502 -18.93 -6.35 5.33
CA ASP A 502 -19.00 -7.61 4.57
C ASP A 502 -18.47 -8.77 5.43
N TRP A 503 -17.39 -8.54 6.18
CA TRP A 503 -16.88 -9.53 7.13
C TRP A 503 -17.92 -9.89 8.21
N LEU A 504 -18.58 -8.92 8.84
CA LEU A 504 -19.63 -9.20 9.84
C LEU A 504 -20.77 -10.04 9.25
N GLU A 505 -21.18 -9.76 8.00
CA GLU A 505 -22.20 -10.54 7.30
C GLU A 505 -21.73 -11.98 7.02
N VAL A 506 -20.50 -12.14 6.53
CA VAL A 506 -19.89 -13.46 6.25
C VAL A 506 -19.74 -14.29 7.54
N GLN A 507 -19.38 -13.64 8.65
CA GLN A 507 -19.29 -14.28 9.97
C GLN A 507 -20.65 -14.55 10.62
N GLN A 508 -21.77 -14.20 9.97
CA GLN A 508 -23.14 -14.35 10.50
C GLN A 508 -23.33 -13.64 11.85
N ALA A 509 -22.74 -12.45 11.99
CA ALA A 509 -22.90 -11.64 13.19
C ALA A 509 -24.39 -11.30 13.45
N PRO A 510 -24.78 -11.02 14.71
CA PRO A 510 -26.15 -10.63 15.01
C PRO A 510 -26.59 -9.41 14.19
N VAL A 511 -27.80 -9.43 13.62
CA VAL A 511 -28.31 -8.37 12.72
C VAL A 511 -28.20 -6.98 13.35
N GLY A 512 -28.53 -6.85 14.65
CA GLY A 512 -28.43 -5.57 15.34
C GLY A 512 -26.99 -5.03 15.45
N LEU A 513 -25.98 -5.90 15.47
CA LEU A 513 -24.58 -5.49 15.44
C LEU A 513 -24.18 -4.97 14.05
N ILE A 514 -24.59 -5.69 13.00
CA ILE A 514 -24.35 -5.29 11.61
C ILE A 514 -24.98 -3.92 11.34
N GLU A 515 -26.23 -3.72 11.77
CA GLU A 515 -26.94 -2.45 11.65
C GLU A 515 -26.24 -1.32 12.42
N GLN A 516 -25.82 -1.57 13.67
CA GLN A 516 -25.08 -0.60 14.47
C GLN A 516 -23.80 -0.14 13.76
N TRP A 517 -22.98 -1.07 13.28
CA TRP A 517 -21.71 -0.74 12.61
C TRP A 517 -21.91 -0.08 11.25
N ALA A 518 -22.90 -0.53 10.46
CA ALA A 518 -23.25 0.10 9.18
C ALA A 518 -23.69 1.56 9.36
N ILE A 519 -24.51 1.86 10.38
CA ILE A 519 -24.91 3.24 10.71
C ILE A 519 -23.70 4.07 11.11
N ASN A 520 -22.81 3.55 11.97
CA ASN A 520 -21.67 4.33 12.42
C ASN A 520 -20.66 4.61 11.30
N PHE A 521 -20.40 3.65 10.40
CA PHE A 521 -19.58 3.91 9.21
C PHE A 521 -20.23 4.90 8.25
N PHE A 522 -21.55 4.87 8.10
CA PHE A 522 -22.27 5.89 7.34
C PHE A 522 -22.02 7.29 7.91
N ILE A 523 -22.16 7.46 9.23
CA ILE A 523 -21.90 8.73 9.90
C ILE A 523 -20.43 9.17 9.67
N ALA A 524 -19.46 8.25 9.76
CA ALA A 524 -18.04 8.55 9.57
C ALA A 524 -17.74 9.09 8.16
N VAL A 525 -18.25 8.39 7.14
CA VAL A 525 -18.10 8.76 5.72
C VAL A 525 -18.81 10.07 5.43
N PHE A 526 -19.99 10.30 6.01
CA PHE A 526 -20.73 11.55 5.85
C PHE A 526 -19.96 12.74 6.41
N ILE A 527 -19.51 12.67 7.68
CA ILE A 527 -18.72 13.73 8.33
C ILE A 527 -17.42 14.01 7.56
N THR A 528 -16.72 12.96 7.11
CA THR A 528 -15.54 13.04 6.25
C THR A 528 -15.78 13.87 5.00
N ARG A 529 -16.90 13.62 4.30
CA ARG A 529 -17.22 14.36 3.08
C ARG A 529 -17.64 15.80 3.35
N CYS A 530 -18.39 16.06 4.42
CA CYS A 530 -18.69 17.42 4.85
C CYS A 530 -17.41 18.20 5.14
N HIS A 531 -16.45 17.59 5.84
CA HIS A 531 -15.14 18.19 6.10
C HIS A 531 -14.38 18.51 4.80
N TYR A 532 -14.30 17.56 3.87
CA TYR A 532 -13.61 17.75 2.60
C TYR A 532 -14.26 18.86 1.75
N ALA A 533 -15.59 18.88 1.69
CA ALA A 533 -16.34 19.93 0.99
C ALA A 533 -16.07 21.31 1.59
N LEU A 534 -16.10 21.44 2.93
CA LEU A 534 -15.81 22.69 3.63
C LEU A 534 -14.35 23.14 3.46
N SER A 535 -13.41 22.20 3.49
CA SER A 535 -11.97 22.47 3.31
C SER A 535 -11.63 22.99 1.91
N SER A 536 -12.40 22.57 0.89
CA SER A 536 -12.20 22.99 -0.50
C SER A 536 -12.64 24.44 -0.80
N ILE A 537 -13.31 25.11 0.15
CA ILE A 537 -13.89 26.45 -0.04
C ILE A 537 -12.91 27.60 0.27
N HIS A 538 -11.72 27.33 0.84
CA HIS A 538 -10.66 28.33 1.08
C HIS A 538 -11.14 29.67 1.72
N ASP A 539 -12.10 29.64 2.67
CA ASP A 539 -12.42 30.79 3.52
C ASP A 539 -11.86 30.57 4.95
N PRO A 540 -10.89 31.38 5.41
CA PRO A 540 -10.28 31.25 6.73
C PRO A 540 -11.22 31.57 7.92
N ARG A 541 -12.49 31.92 7.66
CA ARG A 541 -13.52 32.16 8.70
C ARG A 541 -14.46 30.97 8.92
N ILE A 542 -14.40 29.94 8.08
CA ILE A 542 -15.14 28.68 8.30
C ILE A 542 -14.34 27.85 9.32
N SER A 543 -14.72 28.00 10.59
CA SER A 543 -14.15 27.25 11.72
C SER A 543 -14.59 25.78 11.71
N GLU A 544 -13.81 24.87 12.29
CA GLU A 544 -14.20 23.45 12.52
C GLU A 544 -15.54 23.28 13.24
N SER A 545 -16.03 24.34 13.90
CA SER A 545 -17.37 24.43 14.50
C SER A 545 -18.56 24.22 13.55
N TYR A 546 -18.34 24.18 12.23
CA TYR A 546 -19.38 23.95 11.22
C TYR A 546 -19.52 22.47 10.78
N LEU A 547 -18.71 21.56 11.33
CA LEU A 547 -18.92 20.12 11.13
C LEU A 547 -20.19 19.67 11.87
N PRO A 548 -21.12 18.95 11.21
CA PRO A 548 -22.28 18.38 11.89
C PRO A 548 -21.80 17.49 13.03
N SER A 549 -22.29 17.74 14.26
CA SER A 549 -21.86 16.97 15.43
C SER A 549 -22.36 15.52 15.33
N VAL A 550 -21.63 14.59 15.94
CA VAL A 550 -22.04 13.18 16.03
C VAL A 550 -23.44 13.04 16.62
N GLU A 551 -23.70 13.81 17.67
CA GLU A 551 -25.01 13.89 18.32
C GLU A 551 -26.07 14.44 17.37
N PHE A 552 -25.74 15.42 16.53
CA PHE A 552 -26.66 15.94 15.50
C PHE A 552 -27.01 14.87 14.47
N VAL A 553 -26.02 14.17 13.89
CA VAL A 553 -26.28 13.12 12.88
C VAL A 553 -27.05 11.94 13.49
N ARG A 554 -26.79 11.59 14.76
CA ARG A 554 -27.58 10.59 15.50
C ARG A 554 -28.97 11.09 15.92
N SER A 555 -29.12 12.40 16.14
CA SER A 555 -30.40 13.07 16.45
C SER A 555 -31.29 13.27 15.23
N ILE A 556 -30.83 12.88 14.04
CA ILE A 556 -31.69 12.52 12.91
C ILE A 556 -32.48 11.26 13.29
N THR A 557 -33.26 11.36 14.36
CA THR A 557 -34.24 10.38 14.77
C THR A 557 -35.36 10.51 13.75
N SER A 558 -35.50 9.54 12.84
CA SER A 558 -36.77 9.52 12.13
C SER A 558 -37.15 8.16 11.57
N PRO A 559 -38.44 7.80 11.68
CA PRO A 559 -39.14 7.01 10.67
C PRO A 559 -38.79 7.38 9.23
N ASP A 560 -38.20 8.54 8.94
CA ASP A 560 -37.66 8.96 7.65
C ASP A 560 -36.35 8.27 7.27
N LEU A 561 -35.46 7.90 8.18
CA LEU A 561 -34.26 7.10 7.84
C LEU A 561 -34.68 5.66 7.54
N VAL A 562 -35.60 5.11 8.34
CA VAL A 562 -36.26 3.82 8.10
C VAL A 562 -37.18 3.87 6.86
N ARG A 563 -37.88 4.98 6.59
CA ARG A 563 -38.65 5.19 5.35
C ARG A 563 -37.75 5.44 4.16
N ILE A 564 -36.58 6.06 4.27
CA ILE A 564 -35.60 6.12 3.18
C ILE A 564 -35.11 4.71 2.91
N MET A 565 -34.71 3.95 3.94
CA MET A 565 -34.38 2.53 3.80
C MET A 565 -35.52 1.68 3.19
N HIS A 566 -36.79 1.97 3.51
CA HIS A 566 -37.96 1.28 2.95
C HIS A 566 -38.40 1.77 1.56
N MET A 567 -38.35 3.09 1.29
CA MET A 567 -38.77 3.77 0.06
C MET A 567 -37.84 3.42 -1.10
N TYR A 568 -36.57 3.15 -0.80
CA TYR A 568 -35.58 2.65 -1.75
C TYR A 568 -35.49 1.10 -1.80
N ARG A 569 -36.38 0.36 -1.12
CA ARG A 569 -36.31 -1.12 -0.98
C ARG A 569 -34.92 -1.62 -0.56
N LEU A 570 -34.20 -0.86 0.27
CA LEU A 570 -32.84 -1.19 0.70
C LEU A 570 -32.81 -2.41 1.64
N ALA A 571 -33.94 -2.86 2.18
CA ALA A 571 -33.99 -4.04 3.04
C ALA A 571 -33.54 -5.34 2.32
N SER A 572 -33.66 -5.41 0.99
CA SER A 572 -33.31 -6.59 0.19
C SER A 572 -32.03 -6.45 -0.66
N LEU A 573 -31.33 -5.33 -0.56
CA LEU A 573 -30.09 -5.09 -1.32
C LEU A 573 -28.86 -5.43 -0.45
N PRO A 574 -27.72 -5.83 -1.07
CA PRO A 574 -26.43 -5.90 -0.38
C PRO A 574 -26.07 -4.55 0.25
N ILE A 575 -25.41 -4.56 1.41
CA ILE A 575 -25.13 -3.33 2.19
C ILE A 575 -24.28 -2.31 1.41
N THR A 576 -23.40 -2.79 0.53
CA THR A 576 -22.58 -2.01 -0.41
C THR A 576 -23.44 -1.16 -1.37
N GLU A 577 -24.56 -1.69 -1.87
CA GLU A 577 -25.51 -0.92 -2.69
C GLU A 577 -26.34 0.06 -1.86
N LYS A 578 -26.60 -0.23 -0.58
CA LYS A 578 -27.22 0.73 0.34
C LYS A 578 -26.29 1.91 0.61
N ILE A 579 -25.01 1.65 0.83
CA ILE A 579 -23.97 2.67 1.01
C ILE A 579 -23.87 3.54 -0.25
N LEU A 580 -23.82 2.96 -1.46
CA LEU A 580 -23.80 3.71 -2.72
C LEU A 580 -25.08 4.54 -2.97
N ALA A 581 -26.26 4.02 -2.61
CA ALA A 581 -27.53 4.77 -2.70
C ALA A 581 -27.56 5.95 -1.72
N LEU A 582 -27.12 5.72 -0.48
CA LEU A 582 -27.01 6.74 0.56
C LEU A 582 -25.93 7.79 0.23
N GLU A 583 -24.85 7.41 -0.47
CA GLU A 583 -23.83 8.33 -0.98
C GLU A 583 -24.33 9.28 -2.06
N ARG A 584 -25.24 8.82 -2.94
CA ARG A 584 -25.91 9.68 -3.93
C ARG A 584 -26.79 10.74 -3.28
N ASP A 585 -27.38 10.39 -2.13
CA ASP A 585 -28.45 11.16 -1.48
C ASP A 585 -28.05 11.82 -0.15
N ALA A 586 -26.79 11.72 0.27
CA ALA A 586 -26.21 12.60 1.30
C ALA A 586 -26.43 14.10 0.97
N PHE A 587 -26.54 14.42 -0.32
CA PHE A 587 -27.02 15.67 -0.89
C PHE A 587 -28.45 16.05 -0.45
N ILE A 588 -29.38 15.10 -0.37
CA ILE A 588 -30.77 15.31 0.09
C ILE A 588 -30.80 15.53 1.62
N MET A 589 -29.89 14.89 2.36
CA MET A 589 -29.75 15.09 3.81
C MET A 589 -29.11 16.43 4.16
N MET A 590 -28.08 16.89 3.43
CA MET A 590 -27.61 18.29 3.53
C MET A 590 -28.73 19.27 3.14
N ASN A 591 -29.54 18.96 2.11
CA ASN A 591 -30.74 19.74 1.78
C ASN A 591 -31.81 19.75 2.89
N ALA A 592 -31.84 18.77 3.79
CA ALA A 592 -32.77 18.76 4.92
C ALA A 592 -32.37 19.76 6.02
N GLU A 593 -31.08 20.09 6.19
CA GLU A 593 -30.63 21.25 6.99
C GLU A 593 -30.90 22.59 6.30
N ILE A 594 -30.92 22.60 4.96
CA ILE A 594 -31.34 23.77 4.17
C ILE A 594 -32.85 24.06 4.35
N ARG A 595 -33.60 23.34 5.19
CA ARG A 595 -34.97 23.74 5.58
C ARG A 595 -35.08 25.08 6.31
N HIS A 596 -33.96 25.75 6.61
CA HIS A 596 -33.97 27.17 7.01
C HIS A 596 -34.06 28.15 5.82
N PHE A 597 -33.86 27.68 4.59
CA PHE A 597 -33.97 28.47 3.37
C PHE A 597 -35.03 27.88 2.47
N SER A 598 -35.99 28.71 2.08
CA SER A 598 -37.07 28.26 1.21
C SER A 598 -36.53 28.01 -0.20
N ASP A 599 -37.19 27.13 -0.95
CA ASP A 599 -36.95 26.89 -2.39
C ASP A 599 -37.00 28.21 -3.22
N LYS A 600 -37.61 29.25 -2.65
CA LYS A 600 -37.68 30.61 -3.18
C LYS A 600 -36.38 31.40 -2.97
N ASP A 601 -35.66 31.18 -1.88
CA ASP A 601 -34.41 31.88 -1.54
C ASP A 601 -33.26 31.37 -2.41
N ILE A 602 -33.17 30.05 -2.59
CA ILE A 602 -32.20 29.42 -3.51
C ILE A 602 -32.47 29.85 -4.96
N ARG A 603 -33.74 29.86 -5.39
CA ARG A 603 -34.12 30.38 -6.72
C ARG A 603 -33.87 31.88 -6.87
N ALA A 604 -34.00 32.68 -5.81
CA ALA A 604 -33.70 34.12 -5.86
C ALA A 604 -32.21 34.39 -6.09
N ILE A 605 -31.33 33.50 -5.62
CA ILE A 605 -29.88 33.58 -5.80
C ILE A 605 -29.43 33.03 -7.16
N LEU A 606 -29.97 31.88 -7.57
CA LEU A 606 -29.56 31.22 -8.80
C LEU A 606 -30.24 31.81 -10.06
N SER A 607 -31.47 32.34 -9.95
CA SER A 607 -32.20 32.86 -11.12
C SER A 607 -31.56 34.09 -11.79
N PRO A 608 -30.94 35.07 -11.09
CA PRO A 608 -30.23 36.17 -11.73
C PRO A 608 -28.98 35.67 -12.47
N VAL A 609 -28.23 34.76 -11.84
CA VAL A 609 -26.98 34.18 -12.38
C VAL A 609 -27.26 33.32 -13.62
N LEU A 610 -28.32 32.50 -13.61
CA LEU A 610 -28.70 31.63 -14.72
C LEU A 610 -29.40 32.37 -15.89
N ARG A 611 -29.94 33.58 -15.66
CA ARG A 611 -30.60 34.37 -16.72
C ARG A 611 -29.61 35.09 -17.63
N GLU A 612 -28.46 35.53 -17.12
CA GLU A 612 -27.40 36.18 -17.91
C GLU A 612 -26.66 35.17 -18.83
N GLU A 613 -26.58 33.90 -18.45
CA GLU A 613 -26.02 32.80 -19.27
C GLU A 613 -26.85 32.44 -20.50
N ARG A 614 -28.16 32.77 -20.53
CA ARG A 614 -28.96 32.55 -21.76
C ARG A 614 -28.43 33.34 -22.96
N ASP A 615 -27.59 34.34 -22.71
CA ASP A 615 -26.97 35.20 -23.72
C ASP A 615 -25.49 34.85 -24.00
N HIS A 616 -24.88 33.86 -23.33
CA HIS A 616 -23.47 33.42 -23.55
C HIS A 616 -23.37 31.89 -23.76
N ASN A 617 -22.46 31.46 -24.63
CA ASN A 617 -22.41 30.08 -25.15
C ASN A 617 -21.55 29.16 -24.23
N PRO A 618 -22.05 27.99 -23.77
CA PRO A 618 -21.39 27.15 -22.76
C PRO A 618 -20.31 26.25 -23.37
N GLY A 619 -19.21 26.85 -23.81
CA GLY A 619 -18.11 26.14 -24.52
C GLY A 619 -16.84 25.89 -23.70
N ASP A 620 -16.59 26.64 -22.63
CA ASP A 620 -15.29 26.61 -21.94
C ASP A 620 -15.46 26.17 -20.48
N GLY A 621 -15.06 24.94 -20.18
CA GLY A 621 -14.98 24.40 -18.83
C GLY A 621 -13.85 25.04 -18.02
N PHE A 622 -14.09 26.22 -17.48
CA PHE A 622 -13.35 26.82 -16.36
C PHE A 622 -14.14 26.59 -15.04
N PRO A 623 -13.59 26.85 -13.82
CA PRO A 623 -14.34 26.77 -12.58
C PRO A 623 -15.36 27.93 -12.52
N TRP A 624 -16.46 27.74 -13.25
CA TRP A 624 -17.55 28.68 -13.51
C TRP A 624 -18.16 29.26 -12.22
N ALA A 625 -18.23 28.44 -11.18
CA ALA A 625 -18.80 28.84 -9.90
C ALA A 625 -17.88 29.77 -9.08
N VAL A 626 -16.56 29.61 -9.21
CA VAL A 626 -15.58 30.43 -8.47
C VAL A 626 -15.55 31.87 -9.01
N ALA A 627 -15.76 32.05 -10.32
CA ALA A 627 -15.84 33.37 -10.94
C ALA A 627 -17.07 34.20 -10.52
N HIS A 628 -18.09 33.56 -9.93
CA HIS A 628 -19.32 34.21 -9.47
C HIS A 628 -19.47 34.24 -7.95
N SER A 629 -18.54 33.63 -7.20
CA SER A 629 -18.44 33.66 -5.74
C SER A 629 -18.64 35.07 -5.17
N THR A 630 -17.88 36.05 -5.66
CA THR A 630 -17.93 37.44 -5.16
C THR A 630 -19.30 38.08 -5.35
N ARG A 631 -20.03 37.70 -6.41
CA ARG A 631 -21.34 38.28 -6.77
C ARG A 631 -22.48 37.58 -6.03
N ILE A 632 -22.37 36.27 -5.81
CA ILE A 632 -23.26 35.51 -4.93
C ILE A 632 -23.16 36.05 -3.50
N ARG A 633 -21.94 36.36 -3.05
CA ARG A 633 -21.64 37.00 -1.76
C ARG A 633 -22.27 38.39 -1.63
N ASP A 634 -22.25 39.19 -2.71
CA ASP A 634 -22.87 40.52 -2.71
C ASP A 634 -24.41 40.46 -2.66
N LEU A 635 -25.00 39.42 -3.26
CA LEU A 635 -26.45 39.19 -3.23
C LEU A 635 -26.91 38.66 -1.86
N HIS A 636 -26.14 37.77 -1.24
CA HIS A 636 -26.42 37.23 0.07
C HIS A 636 -25.11 36.99 0.84
N PRO A 637 -24.83 37.76 1.91
CA PRO A 637 -23.57 37.69 2.65
C PRO A 637 -23.46 36.47 3.59
N ASP A 638 -24.35 35.49 3.47
CA ASP A 638 -24.28 34.23 4.23
C ASP A 638 -23.31 33.25 3.53
N PRO A 639 -22.15 32.96 4.13
CA PRO A 639 -21.11 32.13 3.51
C PRO A 639 -21.54 30.68 3.28
N THR A 640 -22.55 30.19 4.01
CA THR A 640 -23.09 28.83 3.87
C THR A 640 -23.93 28.71 2.60
N LEU A 641 -24.69 29.77 2.27
CA LEU A 641 -25.44 29.86 1.01
C LEU A 641 -24.51 30.09 -0.18
N GLU A 642 -23.46 30.88 0.01
CA GLU A 642 -22.46 31.11 -1.03
C GLU A 642 -21.79 29.79 -1.45
N ALA A 643 -21.30 29.02 -0.48
CA ALA A 643 -20.71 27.70 -0.71
C ALA A 643 -21.65 26.73 -1.43
N THR A 644 -22.92 26.73 -1.01
CA THR A 644 -23.97 25.86 -1.59
C THR A 644 -24.31 26.28 -3.02
N ALA A 645 -24.43 27.57 -3.30
CA ALA A 645 -24.70 28.10 -4.63
C ALA A 645 -23.53 27.83 -5.58
N ILE A 646 -22.29 28.02 -5.13
CA ILE A 646 -21.08 27.71 -5.90
C ILE A 646 -21.06 26.23 -6.27
N TRP A 647 -21.28 25.32 -5.32
CA TRP A 647 -21.28 23.87 -5.60
C TRP A 647 -22.43 23.45 -6.53
N CYS A 648 -23.63 24.03 -6.39
CA CYS A 648 -24.75 23.81 -7.31
C CYS A 648 -24.41 24.24 -8.74
N LEU A 649 -23.73 25.38 -8.89
CA LEU A 649 -23.29 25.88 -10.17
C LEU A 649 -22.24 24.92 -10.78
N GLU A 650 -21.22 24.48 -10.04
CA GLU A 650 -20.25 23.50 -10.56
C GLU A 650 -20.92 22.21 -11.05
N LYS A 651 -21.98 21.75 -10.38
CA LYS A 651 -22.73 20.55 -10.79
C LYS A 651 -23.60 20.77 -12.02
N ILE A 652 -24.32 21.88 -12.13
CA ILE A 652 -25.13 22.22 -13.32
C ILE A 652 -24.22 22.33 -14.57
N GLY A 653 -23.02 22.90 -14.43
CA GLY A 653 -22.04 22.96 -15.51
C GLY A 653 -21.52 21.59 -15.97
N THR A 654 -21.49 20.59 -15.07
CA THR A 654 -21.00 19.24 -15.40
C THR A 654 -22.05 18.28 -15.98
N THR A 655 -23.35 18.51 -15.74
CA THR A 655 -24.40 17.57 -16.17
C THR A 655 -25.07 17.93 -17.49
N GLY A 656 -24.92 19.17 -17.98
CA GLY A 656 -25.51 19.63 -19.25
C GLY A 656 -27.03 19.49 -19.33
N SER A 657 -27.71 19.15 -18.24
CA SER A 657 -29.16 18.98 -18.17
C SER A 657 -29.79 20.27 -17.66
N ARG A 658 -30.78 20.78 -18.40
CA ARG A 658 -31.58 21.96 -18.06
C ARG A 658 -32.21 21.91 -16.68
#